data_AF-A0A081XIQ5-F1
#
_entry.id   AF-A0A081XIQ5-F1
#
_cell.length_a   1.000
_cell.length_b   1.000
_cell.length_c   1.000
_cell.angle_alpha   90.00
_cell.angle_beta   90.00
_cell.angle_gamma   90.00
#
_symmetry.space_group_name_H-M   'P 1'
#
loop_
_entity.id
_entity.type
_entity.pdbx_description
1 polymer ?
#
loop_
_entity_poly.entity_id
_entity_poly.type
_entity_poly.pdbx_seq_one_letter_code
_entity_poly.pdbx_strand_id
1 'polypeptide(L)'
;MSGLVQADGRYLYERLHEKTFQQLCNALLAHVFPDTRCYPVGHSDGGRDATREVGGKLVIYQVKWTSKPQQKPVTWLNEAIAGEADNIRRLVSEGAKAYYLLTSVTGTAVPKRGSMDTLDKELAKHEAHFGIPIRIWWRADIDARVDAAPDGLKWAYSDMLAGHDLVRYLINGAEAAAHDHALRKLAMNVIATQWEDDSKVKFKQAELTSHRLEDLFIDVEAVRLATPSAVPKHRVFEQTEMANLGGAASYLLSTRQPFTLIRGEPGQGKSTLGQYVCQLHRAAYLGHTAAAGVPVDGVPASDPRLPLRVDLHDYAAWLAGIDPFDTVVQKPRKALRRQGTVEEFLAHVLTSHSGGLSATAATVADILERLPVLVVLDGLDEVARAETRQRVVDEIDRFTARLHNTYKPQVIVTTRPNVGGLAEPTPDRFETIALDRLSDDLRTAYLHKWASARSIPEKERRSLERIFHQRSAEPHIAQLANNPMQLTILLYLMHKRGNSVPANRTDLYTSYMETFLDREAAKTPAVDEHRTDLEEVTAFLGWRLQADAEKESSNGQLPIRELKRLILNYLFSVEKHVTLVDDLFTGVTDRVWALTSKAQGTFEFDVQPLREYFAARYMYEFAGADQRTFDRSEILRHLVRRSYWLNTSRFFAGFSRPNELAGLVEALEEERDAGARPRQLRLSAWVLLADGVFSGRSRTQHRAADMFLDDLSVRFIHRALTTQDDLPVPTRDRGAQYLADKLLELVSHNPVSRATPERLDLALYLLDDADAFHEWWHPHMERAIGSSWEAEWLRMGTAYHSASRLTRSEIANLTLADETAAAAALDAGLSPDRGSRQELLMIQAVLNGHASELPCSANTYAANLMRVLRPQNFLRMADGADVVNLDLVGHFLPDTPAKQRQTALTRLKDRDPRFADLQTALTFRKGQRRTTSPWSNTARALTAILGPSWLAAEITVIGAAAIDYTTGGDLTPGSQPLGPAIDHGRLLAELRRNRTDVSWWSEQYDAHADPLSRATWVLGLLAVAELRVVMQQLPRVDETLNALPENMRRALLMSSSRLGATIARSLSLDVVSAAAALSPHTALAVAQYVCQPHGEITEQDLPCLPIETLTVMAQYSTAAWPAQLVLSARMYRDPEGFDFSALTALGPGSKACASPPALTENDAAAILDSPFEYPMSAVTAADRRVGGDTATYLADVAAQAGWFQA
;
A
#
# COMPACT_ATOMS: atom_id res chain seq x y z
N MET A 1 30.18 -62.65 2.62
CA MET A 1 29.02 -63.21 1.89
C MET A 1 28.89 -62.46 0.57
N SER A 2 28.90 -63.25 -0.52
CA SER A 2 28.51 -62.95 -1.91
C SER A 2 28.96 -61.64 -2.56
N GLY A 3 29.96 -61.80 -3.45
CA GLY A 3 30.55 -60.78 -4.31
C GLY A 3 29.57 -59.93 -5.11
N LEU A 4 29.73 -58.62 -4.97
CA LEU A 4 29.35 -57.65 -5.98
C LEU A 4 30.31 -57.82 -7.15
N VAL A 5 29.81 -58.39 -8.24
CA VAL A 5 30.48 -58.40 -9.54
C VAL A 5 30.68 -56.94 -9.95
N GLN A 6 31.94 -56.52 -10.04
CA GLN A 6 32.35 -55.22 -10.54
C GLN A 6 31.80 -55.07 -11.97
N ALA A 7 30.90 -54.11 -12.21
CA ALA A 7 30.42 -53.81 -13.55
C ALA A 7 31.60 -53.24 -14.35
N ASP A 8 32.14 -54.03 -15.26
CA ASP A 8 33.42 -53.80 -15.95
C ASP A 8 33.25 -52.86 -17.17
N GLY A 9 32.66 -51.68 -16.95
CA GLY A 9 32.40 -50.68 -17.98
C GLY A 9 32.56 -49.25 -17.47
N ARG A 10 33.09 -48.35 -18.30
CA ARG A 10 33.40 -46.96 -17.92
C ARG A 10 32.16 -46.16 -17.51
N TYR A 11 31.05 -46.36 -18.22
CA TYR A 11 29.74 -45.83 -17.87
C TYR A 11 28.85 -46.94 -17.29
N LEU A 12 28.05 -46.61 -16.27
CA LEU A 12 27.16 -47.50 -15.52
C LEU A 12 25.74 -47.48 -16.09
N TYR A 13 25.55 -47.93 -17.33
CA TYR A 13 24.23 -47.94 -18.00
C TYR A 13 23.15 -48.76 -17.27
N GLU A 14 23.54 -49.64 -16.36
CA GLU A 14 22.64 -50.41 -15.50
C GLU A 14 21.86 -49.54 -14.51
N ARG A 15 22.35 -48.33 -14.22
CA ARG A 15 21.65 -47.34 -13.38
C ARG A 15 20.55 -46.61 -14.13
N LEU A 16 20.65 -46.55 -15.47
CA LEU A 16 19.54 -46.09 -16.29
C LEU A 16 18.46 -47.18 -16.33
N HIS A 17 17.22 -46.82 -16.65
CA HIS A 17 16.19 -47.80 -16.98
C HIS A 17 16.06 -47.93 -18.50
N GLU A 18 15.42 -48.99 -19.00
CA GLU A 18 15.26 -49.27 -20.44
C GLU A 18 14.85 -48.03 -21.25
N LYS A 19 13.84 -47.30 -20.76
CA LYS A 19 13.33 -46.07 -21.38
C LYS A 19 14.39 -44.97 -21.46
N THR A 20 15.10 -44.72 -20.37
CA THR A 20 16.12 -43.68 -20.28
C THR A 20 17.36 -44.04 -21.11
N PHE A 21 17.72 -45.32 -21.20
CA PHE A 21 18.80 -45.79 -22.06
C PHE A 21 18.45 -45.65 -23.55
N GLN A 22 17.19 -45.88 -23.93
CA GLN A 22 16.70 -45.59 -25.28
C GLN A 22 16.78 -44.08 -25.60
N GLN A 23 16.39 -43.21 -24.67
CA GLN A 23 16.52 -41.75 -24.83
C GLN A 23 17.99 -41.33 -25.01
N LEU A 24 18.91 -41.89 -24.22
CA LEU A 24 20.35 -41.68 -24.38
C LEU A 24 20.81 -42.08 -25.79
N CYS A 25 20.48 -43.29 -26.24
CA CYS A 25 20.84 -43.78 -27.57
C CYS A 25 20.29 -42.87 -28.68
N ASN A 26 19.04 -42.42 -28.56
CA ASN A 26 18.42 -41.50 -29.49
C ASN A 26 19.12 -40.13 -29.52
N ALA A 27 19.51 -39.61 -28.36
CA ALA A 27 20.27 -38.36 -28.27
C ALA A 27 21.67 -38.50 -28.88
N LEU A 28 22.35 -39.62 -28.65
CA LEU A 28 23.65 -39.92 -29.27
C LEU A 28 23.52 -40.06 -30.79
N LEU A 29 22.47 -40.73 -31.28
CA LEU A 29 22.21 -40.85 -32.72
C LEU A 29 21.93 -39.49 -33.37
N ALA A 30 21.09 -38.66 -32.75
CA ALA A 30 20.81 -37.31 -33.25
C ALA A 30 22.05 -36.40 -33.21
N HIS A 31 22.94 -36.61 -32.25
CA HIS A 31 24.22 -35.88 -32.16
C HIS A 31 25.20 -36.29 -33.27
N VAL A 32 25.37 -37.59 -33.49
CA VAL A 32 26.29 -38.12 -34.51
C VAL A 32 25.72 -37.94 -35.92
N PHE A 33 24.39 -38.02 -36.07
CA PHE A 33 23.66 -37.96 -37.33
C PHE A 33 22.44 -37.03 -37.19
N PRO A 34 22.58 -35.75 -37.56
CA PRO A 34 21.52 -34.73 -37.42
C PRO A 34 20.22 -35.06 -38.16
N ASP A 35 20.29 -35.93 -39.17
CA ASP A 35 19.19 -36.43 -40.00
C ASP A 35 18.45 -37.65 -39.39
N THR A 36 18.74 -38.02 -38.14
CA THR A 36 18.06 -39.11 -37.44
C THR A 36 16.67 -38.69 -36.97
N ARG A 37 15.67 -39.53 -37.26
CA ARG A 37 14.32 -39.45 -36.70
C ARG A 37 14.20 -40.40 -35.51
N CYS A 38 13.97 -39.86 -34.31
CA CYS A 38 13.79 -40.61 -33.06
C CYS A 38 12.30 -40.82 -32.75
N TYR A 39 11.91 -42.02 -32.28
CA TYR A 39 10.53 -42.33 -31.94
C TYR A 39 10.25 -42.16 -30.43
N PRO A 40 8.99 -41.87 -30.03
CA PRO A 40 8.60 -41.74 -28.62
C PRO A 40 8.78 -43.04 -27.84
N VAL A 41 9.31 -42.94 -26.63
CA VAL A 41 9.63 -44.10 -25.78
C VAL A 41 8.38 -44.68 -25.11
N GLY A 42 8.27 -46.01 -25.04
CA GLY A 42 7.16 -46.71 -24.39
C GLY A 42 5.90 -46.89 -25.25
N HIS A 43 5.99 -46.60 -26.54
CA HIS A 43 4.95 -46.88 -27.54
C HIS A 43 5.34 -48.11 -28.39
N SER A 44 4.36 -48.74 -29.04
CA SER A 44 4.64 -49.80 -30.02
C SER A 44 5.34 -49.18 -31.23
N ASP A 45 6.65 -49.42 -31.33
CA ASP A 45 7.56 -48.86 -32.33
C ASP A 45 7.65 -49.73 -33.60
N GLY A 46 7.23 -50.99 -33.51
CA GLY A 46 7.31 -51.97 -34.58
C GLY A 46 8.75 -52.43 -34.88
N GLY A 47 9.63 -52.39 -33.88
CA GLY A 47 11.05 -52.74 -34.00
C GLY A 47 11.91 -51.62 -34.61
N ARG A 48 11.62 -50.36 -34.29
CA ARG A 48 12.42 -49.19 -34.71
C ARG A 48 12.39 -48.04 -33.68
N ASP A 49 13.42 -47.96 -32.85
CA ASP A 49 13.58 -46.86 -31.90
C ASP A 49 14.06 -45.54 -32.54
N ALA A 50 14.82 -45.65 -33.63
CA ALA A 50 15.21 -44.51 -34.47
C ALA A 50 15.45 -44.95 -35.92
N THR A 51 15.33 -44.00 -36.85
CA THR A 51 15.54 -44.23 -38.30
C THR A 51 16.30 -43.10 -38.94
N ARG A 52 17.06 -43.40 -40.00
CA ARG A 52 17.82 -42.42 -40.77
C ARG A 52 17.78 -42.75 -42.26
N GLU A 53 17.66 -41.74 -43.12
CA GLU A 53 17.76 -41.91 -44.57
C GLU A 53 19.14 -41.50 -45.09
N VAL A 54 19.85 -42.42 -45.74
CA VAL A 54 21.18 -42.16 -46.32
C VAL A 54 21.16 -42.49 -47.81
N GLY A 55 21.23 -41.48 -48.68
CA GLY A 55 21.21 -41.66 -50.14
C GLY A 55 19.95 -42.36 -50.65
N GLY A 56 18.78 -42.02 -50.08
CA GLY A 56 17.48 -42.63 -50.42
C GLY A 56 17.28 -44.04 -49.84
N LYS A 57 18.12 -44.47 -48.88
CA LYS A 57 18.06 -45.79 -48.25
C LYS A 57 17.77 -45.66 -46.75
N LEU A 58 16.83 -46.44 -46.26
CA LEU A 58 16.41 -46.41 -44.85
C LEU A 58 17.32 -47.28 -43.97
N VAL A 59 17.89 -46.69 -42.92
CA VAL A 59 18.67 -47.36 -41.86
C VAL A 59 17.85 -47.37 -40.58
N ILE A 60 17.73 -48.54 -39.96
CA ILE A 60 16.96 -48.76 -38.73
C ILE A 60 17.90 -48.93 -37.54
N TYR A 61 17.55 -48.32 -36.41
CA TYR A 61 18.23 -48.46 -35.13
C TYR A 61 17.26 -48.98 -34.08
N GLN A 62 17.63 -50.06 -33.41
CA GLN A 62 16.88 -50.64 -32.29
C GLN A 62 17.76 -50.75 -31.05
N VAL A 63 17.24 -50.33 -29.91
CA VAL A 63 17.92 -50.35 -28.62
C VAL A 63 17.51 -51.59 -27.83
N LYS A 64 18.49 -52.29 -27.27
CA LYS A 64 18.29 -53.43 -26.35
C LYS A 64 19.10 -53.24 -25.08
N TRP A 65 18.38 -53.02 -23.98
CA TRP A 65 18.95 -52.77 -22.66
C TRP A 65 18.70 -53.95 -21.71
N THR A 66 19.61 -54.15 -20.77
CA THR A 66 19.47 -55.08 -19.64
C THR A 66 20.09 -54.46 -18.40
N SER A 67 19.44 -54.66 -17.24
CA SER A 67 19.97 -54.28 -15.92
C SER A 67 21.02 -55.27 -15.39
N LYS A 68 21.15 -56.45 -16.00
CA LYS A 68 22.04 -57.52 -15.55
C LYS A 68 23.25 -57.67 -16.48
N PRO A 69 24.47 -57.78 -15.94
CA PRO A 69 25.64 -58.20 -16.70
C PRO A 69 25.40 -59.61 -17.27
N GLN A 70 25.32 -59.74 -18.60
CA GLN A 70 25.03 -61.02 -19.23
C GLN A 70 26.29 -61.88 -19.38
N GLN A 71 26.28 -63.08 -18.80
CA GLN A 71 27.38 -64.05 -18.94
C GLN A 71 27.48 -64.67 -20.34
N LYS A 72 26.41 -64.60 -21.14
CA LYS A 72 26.33 -65.14 -22.52
C LYS A 72 25.72 -64.10 -23.48
N PRO A 73 26.45 -63.02 -23.80
CA PRO A 73 25.93 -61.93 -24.64
C PRO A 73 25.48 -62.38 -26.03
N VAL A 74 26.19 -63.35 -26.63
CA VAL A 74 25.88 -63.91 -27.96
C VAL A 74 24.51 -64.58 -27.99
N THR A 75 24.21 -65.42 -27.00
CA THR A 75 22.92 -66.13 -26.92
C THR A 75 21.77 -65.13 -26.76
N TRP A 76 21.92 -64.16 -25.86
CA TRP A 76 20.89 -63.16 -25.60
C TRP A 76 20.62 -62.24 -26.80
N LEU A 77 21.68 -61.76 -27.48
CA LEU A 77 21.52 -60.92 -28.67
C LEU A 77 20.93 -61.69 -29.86
N ASN A 78 21.29 -62.97 -30.04
CA ASN A 78 20.65 -63.83 -31.04
C ASN A 78 19.17 -64.06 -30.74
N GLU A 79 18.80 -64.31 -29.49
CA GLU A 79 17.40 -64.43 -29.07
C GLU A 79 16.64 -63.10 -29.30
N ALA A 80 17.27 -61.96 -29.01
CA ALA A 80 16.70 -60.64 -29.26
C ALA A 80 16.47 -60.38 -30.76
N ILE A 81 17.41 -60.76 -31.64
CA ILE A 81 17.24 -60.65 -33.10
C ILE A 81 16.17 -61.63 -33.60
N ALA A 82 16.14 -62.85 -33.09
CA ALA A 82 15.13 -63.85 -33.45
C ALA A 82 13.71 -63.43 -33.02
N GLY A 83 13.58 -62.80 -31.85
CA GLY A 83 12.31 -62.23 -31.36
C GLY A 83 11.78 -61.08 -32.22
N GLU A 84 12.67 -60.37 -32.93
CA GLU A 84 12.31 -59.28 -33.85
C GLU A 84 12.16 -59.75 -35.30
N ALA A 85 12.20 -61.05 -35.58
CA ALA A 85 12.25 -61.59 -36.95
C ALA A 85 11.11 -61.09 -37.85
N ASP A 86 9.88 -61.02 -37.34
CA ASP A 86 8.72 -60.55 -38.11
C ASP A 86 8.79 -59.05 -38.40
N ASN A 87 9.26 -58.25 -37.44
CA ASN A 87 9.49 -56.82 -37.61
C ASN A 87 10.61 -56.56 -38.63
N ILE A 88 11.71 -57.29 -38.55
CA ILE A 88 12.84 -57.17 -39.49
C ILE A 88 12.38 -57.50 -40.91
N ARG A 89 11.64 -58.61 -41.14
CA ARG A 89 11.10 -58.97 -42.47
C ARG A 89 10.21 -57.87 -43.04
N ARG A 90 9.32 -57.31 -42.21
CA ARG A 90 8.44 -56.20 -42.60
C ARG A 90 9.25 -54.95 -42.97
N LEU A 91 10.24 -54.58 -42.17
CA LEU A 91 11.10 -53.42 -42.44
C LEU A 91 11.92 -53.59 -43.72
N VAL A 92 12.38 -54.81 -44.02
CA VAL A 92 13.07 -55.14 -45.28
C VAL A 92 12.13 -54.97 -46.48
N SER A 93 10.88 -55.45 -46.41
CA SER A 93 9.91 -55.22 -47.48
C SER A 93 9.52 -53.76 -47.65
N GLU A 94 9.58 -52.97 -46.58
CA GLU A 94 9.38 -51.51 -46.58
C GLU A 94 10.63 -50.72 -47.04
N GLY A 95 11.72 -51.40 -47.40
CA GLY A 95 12.90 -50.78 -48.03
C GLY A 95 14.09 -50.51 -47.12
N ALA A 96 14.13 -51.08 -45.90
CA ALA A 96 15.31 -51.01 -45.03
C ALA A 96 16.54 -51.65 -45.69
N LYS A 97 17.70 -51.01 -45.58
CA LYS A 97 18.97 -51.46 -46.17
C LYS A 97 20.09 -51.73 -45.16
N ALA A 98 19.90 -51.36 -43.90
CA ALA A 98 20.74 -51.79 -42.78
C ALA A 98 19.94 -51.74 -41.47
N TYR A 99 20.22 -52.67 -40.57
CA TYR A 99 19.61 -52.75 -39.24
C TYR A 99 20.71 -52.73 -38.18
N TYR A 100 20.62 -51.77 -37.25
CA TYR A 100 21.59 -51.59 -36.17
C TYR A 100 20.95 -51.89 -34.82
N LEU A 101 21.61 -52.72 -34.03
CA LEU A 101 21.23 -53.01 -32.66
C LEU A 101 22.17 -52.29 -31.69
N LEU A 102 21.65 -51.39 -30.87
CA LEU A 102 22.39 -50.65 -29.84
C LEU A 102 22.19 -51.34 -28.51
N THR A 103 23.27 -51.72 -27.82
CA THR A 103 23.16 -52.47 -26.58
C THR A 103 24.07 -52.03 -25.44
N SER A 104 23.57 -52.15 -24.19
CA SER A 104 24.33 -51.89 -22.96
C SER A 104 25.33 -53.01 -22.60
N VAL A 105 25.35 -54.11 -23.36
CA VAL A 105 26.13 -55.32 -23.04
C VAL A 105 27.56 -55.24 -23.58
N THR A 106 28.53 -55.67 -22.76
CA THR A 106 29.95 -55.73 -23.12
C THR A 106 30.25 -56.96 -23.98
N GLY A 107 30.97 -56.75 -25.09
CA GLY A 107 31.52 -57.84 -25.92
C GLY A 107 33.00 -58.11 -25.59
N THR A 108 33.48 -59.30 -25.93
CA THR A 108 34.87 -59.74 -25.74
C THR A 108 35.56 -59.86 -27.10
N ALA A 109 36.76 -59.27 -27.20
CA ALA A 109 37.50 -59.08 -28.46
C ALA A 109 38.56 -60.16 -28.76
N VAL A 110 38.50 -61.32 -28.09
CA VAL A 110 39.48 -62.41 -28.32
C VAL A 110 39.36 -62.88 -29.77
N PRO A 111 40.42 -62.82 -30.60
CA PRO A 111 40.30 -63.21 -32.01
C PRO A 111 39.79 -64.65 -32.17
N LYS A 112 38.84 -64.85 -33.09
CA LYS A 112 38.17 -66.11 -33.47
C LYS A 112 37.31 -66.79 -32.39
N ARG A 113 37.40 -66.36 -31.12
CA ARG A 113 36.73 -67.01 -29.95
C ARG A 113 35.95 -66.04 -29.05
N GLY A 114 36.16 -64.73 -29.22
CA GLY A 114 35.46 -63.67 -28.49
C GLY A 114 33.99 -63.63 -28.86
N SER A 115 33.18 -63.02 -27.99
CA SER A 115 31.74 -62.91 -28.21
C SER A 115 31.38 -62.03 -29.41
N MET A 116 32.21 -61.04 -29.76
CA MET A 116 32.05 -60.23 -30.97
C MET A 116 32.18 -61.10 -32.23
N ASP A 117 33.34 -61.76 -32.44
CA ASP A 117 33.58 -62.65 -33.57
C ASP A 117 32.62 -63.86 -33.63
N THR A 118 32.18 -64.35 -32.48
CA THR A 118 31.21 -65.45 -32.40
C THR A 118 29.81 -64.99 -32.82
N LEU A 119 29.41 -63.78 -32.41
CA LEU A 119 28.14 -63.21 -32.82
C LEU A 119 28.17 -62.80 -34.29
N ASP A 120 29.27 -62.29 -34.83
CA ASP A 120 29.41 -61.97 -36.27
C ASP A 120 29.14 -63.19 -37.17
N LYS A 121 29.55 -64.39 -36.74
CA LYS A 121 29.23 -65.64 -37.46
C LYS A 121 27.74 -65.97 -37.46
N GLU A 122 27.04 -65.66 -36.37
CA GLU A 122 25.58 -65.85 -36.26
C GLU A 122 24.82 -64.73 -36.99
N LEU A 123 25.32 -63.49 -36.93
CA LEU A 123 24.82 -62.36 -37.71
C LEU A 123 24.90 -62.66 -39.20
N ALA A 124 25.99 -63.23 -39.71
CA ALA A 124 26.08 -63.62 -41.12
C ALA A 124 24.96 -64.60 -41.54
N LYS A 125 24.49 -65.47 -40.64
CA LYS A 125 23.33 -66.34 -40.89
C LYS A 125 22.03 -65.53 -40.89
N HIS A 126 21.86 -64.61 -39.95
CA HIS A 126 20.70 -63.72 -39.89
C HIS A 126 20.65 -62.76 -41.10
N GLU A 127 21.79 -62.21 -41.54
CA GLU A 127 21.91 -61.37 -42.73
C GLU A 127 21.53 -62.13 -44.00
N ALA A 128 22.01 -63.38 -44.15
CA ALA A 128 21.61 -64.25 -45.25
C ALA A 128 20.12 -64.62 -45.20
N HIS A 129 19.56 -64.80 -44.00
CA HIS A 129 18.16 -65.18 -43.79
C HIS A 129 17.18 -64.03 -44.00
N PHE A 130 17.52 -62.81 -43.54
CA PHE A 130 16.66 -61.63 -43.62
C PHE A 130 16.93 -60.76 -44.86
N GLY A 131 18.07 -60.95 -45.54
CA GLY A 131 18.44 -60.17 -46.73
C GLY A 131 18.84 -58.72 -46.44
N ILE A 132 19.24 -58.41 -45.20
CA ILE A 132 19.67 -57.08 -44.75
C ILE A 132 20.91 -57.19 -43.86
N PRO A 133 21.91 -56.30 -44.01
CA PRO A 133 23.03 -56.22 -43.07
C PRO A 133 22.56 -55.88 -41.65
N ILE A 134 23.01 -56.65 -40.67
CA ILE A 134 22.70 -56.47 -39.25
C ILE A 134 23.99 -56.18 -38.51
N ARG A 135 24.07 -55.01 -37.88
CA ARG A 135 25.25 -54.55 -37.15
C ARG A 135 24.92 -54.26 -35.71
N ILE A 136 25.92 -54.32 -34.85
CA ILE A 136 25.75 -54.07 -33.42
C ILE A 136 26.64 -52.91 -33.01
N TRP A 137 26.06 -51.97 -32.26
CA TRP A 137 26.80 -51.04 -31.42
C TRP A 137 26.86 -51.65 -30.03
N TRP A 138 28.03 -52.20 -29.72
CA TRP A 138 28.31 -52.76 -28.42
C TRP A 138 28.42 -51.66 -27.37
N ARG A 139 28.46 -52.03 -26.09
CA ARG A 139 28.71 -51.07 -25.00
C ARG A 139 29.90 -50.15 -25.31
N ALA A 140 31.00 -50.70 -25.83
CA ALA A 140 32.19 -49.92 -26.19
C ALA A 140 31.94 -48.87 -27.30
N ASP A 141 31.06 -49.16 -28.26
CA ASP A 141 30.66 -48.21 -29.31
C ASP A 141 29.81 -47.07 -28.75
N ILE A 142 28.98 -47.38 -27.75
CA ILE A 142 28.17 -46.39 -27.03
C ILE A 142 29.08 -45.55 -26.14
N ASP A 143 30.02 -46.17 -25.40
CA ASP A 143 31.00 -45.48 -24.56
C ASP A 143 31.80 -44.45 -25.36
N ALA A 144 32.30 -44.81 -26.55
CA ALA A 144 33.04 -43.91 -27.42
C ALA A 144 32.19 -42.72 -27.91
N ARG A 145 30.88 -42.93 -28.10
CA ARG A 145 29.94 -41.86 -28.52
C ARG A 145 29.52 -40.98 -27.37
N VAL A 146 29.37 -41.56 -26.18
CA VAL A 146 29.20 -40.78 -24.95
C VAL A 146 30.43 -39.90 -24.74
N ASP A 147 31.64 -40.43 -24.87
CA ASP A 147 32.87 -39.64 -24.76
C ASP A 147 32.89 -38.44 -25.71
N ALA A 148 32.46 -38.62 -26.96
CA ALA A 148 32.40 -37.58 -27.98
C ALA A 148 31.22 -36.58 -27.82
N ALA A 149 30.22 -36.89 -27.01
CA ALA A 149 29.01 -36.07 -26.86
C ALA A 149 29.26 -34.78 -26.05
N PRO A 150 28.46 -33.71 -26.26
CA PRO A 150 28.55 -32.47 -25.48
C PRO A 150 28.20 -32.70 -24.01
N ASP A 151 28.74 -31.87 -23.12
CA ASP A 151 28.58 -32.03 -21.67
C ASP A 151 27.12 -31.94 -21.21
N GLY A 152 26.29 -31.11 -21.86
CA GLY A 152 24.85 -31.04 -21.58
C GLY A 152 24.11 -32.37 -21.81
N LEU A 153 24.53 -33.16 -22.81
CA LEU A 153 23.96 -34.49 -23.06
C LEU A 153 24.38 -35.47 -21.96
N LYS A 154 25.63 -35.39 -21.49
CA LYS A 154 26.13 -36.22 -20.38
C LYS A 154 25.41 -35.91 -19.06
N TRP A 155 25.12 -34.63 -18.80
CA TRP A 155 24.34 -34.18 -17.63
C TRP A 155 22.89 -34.67 -17.63
N ALA A 156 22.23 -34.66 -18.79
CA ALA A 156 20.86 -35.16 -18.92
C ALA A 156 20.72 -36.65 -18.53
N TYR A 157 21.83 -37.40 -18.52
CA TYR A 157 21.90 -38.82 -18.15
C TYR A 157 22.95 -39.08 -17.05
N SER A 158 23.07 -38.18 -16.07
CA SER A 158 24.11 -38.22 -15.02
C SER A 158 24.17 -39.53 -14.22
N ASP A 159 23.06 -40.25 -14.11
CA ASP A 159 22.97 -41.51 -13.37
C ASP A 159 23.91 -42.60 -13.91
N MET A 160 24.31 -42.52 -15.18
CA MET A 160 25.26 -43.46 -15.80
C MET A 160 26.73 -43.16 -15.44
N LEU A 161 27.05 -42.04 -14.81
CA LEU A 161 28.44 -41.67 -14.53
C LEU A 161 28.98 -42.42 -13.29
N ALA A 162 30.20 -42.98 -13.41
CA ALA A 162 30.91 -43.57 -12.29
C ALA A 162 31.47 -42.47 -11.36
N GLY A 163 31.51 -42.72 -10.04
CA GLY A 163 31.76 -41.67 -9.04
C GLY A 163 33.04 -40.84 -9.21
N HIS A 164 34.12 -41.40 -9.77
CA HIS A 164 35.36 -40.64 -10.02
C HIS A 164 35.33 -39.86 -11.35
N ASP A 165 34.61 -40.34 -12.36
CA ASP A 165 34.40 -39.64 -13.63
C ASP A 165 33.36 -38.52 -13.48
N LEU A 166 32.35 -38.69 -12.61
CA LEU A 166 31.48 -37.61 -12.15
C LEU A 166 32.31 -36.48 -11.52
N VAL A 167 33.30 -36.82 -10.67
CA VAL A 167 34.23 -35.85 -10.06
C VAL A 167 35.14 -35.20 -11.10
N ARG A 168 35.68 -35.95 -12.08
CA ARG A 168 36.55 -35.40 -13.13
C ARG A 168 35.79 -34.49 -14.11
N TYR A 169 34.53 -34.81 -14.41
CA TYR A 169 33.63 -33.94 -15.18
C TYR A 169 33.16 -32.74 -14.36
N LEU A 170 32.94 -32.91 -13.04
CA LEU A 170 32.67 -31.84 -12.07
C LEU A 170 33.82 -30.82 -11.93
N ILE A 171 35.02 -31.15 -12.42
CA ILE A 171 36.19 -30.27 -12.39
C ILE A 171 36.39 -29.53 -13.73
N ASN A 172 36.03 -30.13 -14.88
CA ASN A 172 36.39 -29.58 -16.21
C ASN A 172 35.21 -29.04 -17.06
N GLY A 173 33.95 -29.36 -16.75
CA GLY A 173 32.76 -28.90 -17.52
C GLY A 173 31.63 -28.39 -16.63
N ALA A 174 31.97 -27.94 -15.41
CA ALA A 174 31.08 -28.07 -14.27
C ALA A 174 31.05 -26.92 -13.29
N GLU A 175 31.73 -25.81 -13.56
CA GLU A 175 31.56 -24.63 -12.72
C GLU A 175 30.10 -24.18 -12.70
N ALA A 176 29.41 -24.13 -13.85
CA ALA A 176 27.99 -23.75 -13.89
C ALA A 176 27.06 -24.77 -13.19
N ALA A 177 27.20 -26.06 -13.44
CA ALA A 177 26.35 -27.09 -12.84
C ALA A 177 26.64 -27.33 -11.35
N ALA A 178 27.92 -27.23 -10.93
CA ALA A 178 28.31 -27.28 -9.52
C ALA A 178 27.85 -26.02 -8.77
N HIS A 179 27.94 -24.85 -9.41
CA HIS A 179 27.40 -23.60 -8.89
C HIS A 179 25.87 -23.68 -8.72
N ASP A 180 25.15 -24.19 -9.71
CA ASP A 180 23.69 -24.40 -9.63
C ASP A 180 23.31 -25.40 -8.53
N HIS A 181 24.09 -26.48 -8.36
CA HIS A 181 23.89 -27.43 -7.28
C HIS A 181 24.14 -26.80 -5.90
N ALA A 182 25.21 -26.01 -5.77
CA ALA A 182 25.53 -25.29 -4.54
C ALA A 182 24.45 -24.27 -4.18
N LEU A 183 23.95 -23.51 -5.17
CA LEU A 183 22.88 -22.54 -5.02
C LEU A 183 21.57 -23.21 -4.59
N ARG A 184 21.21 -24.34 -5.22
CA ARG A 184 20.04 -25.14 -4.83
C ARG A 184 20.17 -25.65 -3.40
N LYS A 185 21.32 -26.19 -3.03
CA LYS A 185 21.57 -26.69 -1.67
C LYS A 185 21.47 -25.57 -0.64
N LEU A 186 22.06 -24.42 -0.92
CA LEU A 186 21.96 -23.20 -0.10
C LEU A 186 20.49 -22.81 0.12
N ALA A 187 19.73 -22.64 -0.98
CA ALA A 187 18.32 -22.25 -0.92
C ALA A 187 17.45 -23.25 -0.14
N MET A 188 17.62 -24.56 -0.39
CA MET A 188 16.83 -25.60 0.30
C MET A 188 17.15 -25.69 1.79
N ASN A 189 18.42 -25.53 2.19
CA ASN A 189 18.79 -25.49 3.60
C ASN A 189 18.17 -24.29 4.30
N VAL A 190 18.23 -23.11 3.68
CA VAL A 190 17.60 -21.90 4.24
C VAL A 190 16.08 -22.04 4.34
N ILE A 191 15.42 -22.61 3.32
CA ILE A 191 13.98 -22.90 3.35
C ILE A 191 13.64 -23.83 4.53
N ALA A 192 14.40 -24.91 4.72
CA ALA A 192 14.15 -25.87 5.78
C ALA A 192 14.34 -25.26 7.17
N THR A 193 15.41 -24.48 7.39
CA THR A 193 15.66 -23.79 8.66
C THR A 193 14.54 -22.79 8.97
N GLN A 194 14.21 -21.91 8.03
CA GLN A 194 13.19 -20.88 8.26
C GLN A 194 11.76 -21.47 8.31
N TRP A 195 11.50 -22.65 7.74
CA TRP A 195 10.22 -23.36 7.92
C TRP A 195 9.97 -23.68 9.39
N GLU A 196 10.97 -24.25 10.07
CA GLU A 196 10.86 -24.59 11.50
C GLU A 196 10.66 -23.34 12.35
N ASP A 197 11.45 -22.27 12.09
CA ASP A 197 11.40 -21.01 12.84
C ASP A 197 10.04 -20.28 12.74
N ASP A 198 9.32 -20.47 11.64
CA ASP A 198 8.05 -19.80 11.35
C ASP A 198 6.82 -20.72 11.46
N SER A 199 6.96 -21.97 11.91
CA SER A 199 5.88 -22.98 11.89
C SER A 199 4.80 -22.77 12.98
N LYS A 200 5.11 -21.99 14.01
CA LYS A 200 4.25 -21.77 15.18
C LYS A 200 3.89 -20.31 15.35
N VAL A 201 2.76 -20.06 16.01
CA VAL A 201 2.37 -18.70 16.40
C VAL A 201 3.39 -18.15 17.40
N LYS A 202 3.92 -16.95 17.13
CA LYS A 202 4.95 -16.30 17.97
C LYS A 202 4.39 -15.67 19.26
N PHE A 203 3.08 -15.67 19.48
CA PHE A 203 2.46 -15.21 20.73
C PHE A 203 2.39 -16.35 21.75
N LYS A 204 3.29 -16.32 22.74
CA LYS A 204 3.43 -17.37 23.75
C LYS A 204 2.48 -17.24 24.93
N GLN A 205 2.02 -16.02 25.19
CA GLN A 205 1.10 -15.78 26.28
C GLN A 205 -0.32 -16.24 25.91
N ALA A 206 -1.07 -16.78 26.87
CA ALA A 206 -2.34 -17.50 26.68
C ALA A 206 -2.26 -18.93 26.10
N GLU A 207 -1.16 -19.68 26.29
CA GLU A 207 -1.02 -21.11 25.88
C GLU A 207 -1.12 -21.34 24.35
N LEU A 208 -0.91 -20.29 23.54
CA LEU A 208 -1.03 -20.39 22.09
C LEU A 208 0.24 -20.98 21.40
N THR A 209 1.32 -21.18 22.15
CA THR A 209 2.63 -21.69 21.67
C THR A 209 2.63 -23.10 21.12
N SER A 210 1.72 -23.94 21.59
CA SER A 210 1.61 -25.33 21.12
C SER A 210 0.87 -25.42 19.79
N HIS A 211 0.23 -24.33 19.35
CA HIS A 211 -0.62 -24.34 18.18
C HIS A 211 0.16 -23.96 16.93
N ARG A 212 -0.18 -24.64 15.85
CA ARG A 212 0.45 -24.45 14.55
C ARG A 212 -0.10 -23.16 13.96
N LEU A 213 0.72 -22.45 13.19
CA LEU A 213 0.36 -21.13 12.67
C LEU A 213 -1.03 -21.14 12.00
N GLU A 214 -1.34 -22.19 11.23
CA GLU A 214 -2.61 -22.36 10.52
C GLU A 214 -3.85 -22.55 11.43
N ASP A 215 -3.68 -23.06 12.65
CA ASP A 215 -4.80 -23.37 13.54
C ASP A 215 -5.46 -22.08 14.05
N LEU A 216 -4.68 -21.00 14.10
CA LEU A 216 -5.07 -19.70 14.67
C LEU A 216 -4.98 -18.56 13.66
N PHE A 217 -4.28 -18.72 12.54
CA PHE A 217 -4.17 -17.68 11.52
C PHE A 217 -5.55 -17.27 11.00
N ILE A 218 -5.78 -15.97 10.92
CA ILE A 218 -6.93 -15.39 10.25
C ILE A 218 -6.44 -14.41 9.21
N ASP A 219 -7.01 -14.47 8.01
CA ASP A 219 -6.66 -13.59 6.92
C ASP A 219 -7.33 -12.24 7.15
N VAL A 220 -6.63 -11.34 7.85
CA VAL A 220 -7.11 -9.98 8.14
C VAL A 220 -7.34 -9.26 6.82
N GLU A 221 -8.46 -8.57 6.70
CA GLU A 221 -8.78 -7.78 5.52
C GLU A 221 -7.75 -6.65 5.31
N ALA A 222 -7.53 -6.27 4.06
CA ALA A 222 -6.65 -5.18 3.70
C ALA A 222 -7.35 -4.19 2.79
N VAL A 223 -7.00 -2.92 2.98
CA VAL A 223 -7.42 -1.83 2.11
C VAL A 223 -6.18 -1.26 1.44
N ARG A 224 -6.27 -0.97 0.15
CA ARG A 224 -5.23 -0.25 -0.57
C ARG A 224 -5.26 1.22 -0.18
N LEU A 225 -4.20 1.71 0.46
CA LEU A 225 -4.08 3.14 0.78
C LEU A 225 -3.54 3.96 -0.38
N ALA A 226 -2.57 3.42 -1.13
CA ALA A 226 -1.92 4.15 -2.21
C ALA A 226 -1.43 3.20 -3.31
N THR A 227 -1.51 3.65 -4.57
CA THR A 227 -0.86 2.99 -5.71
C THR A 227 0.52 3.59 -5.97
N PRO A 228 1.46 2.86 -6.61
CA PRO A 228 2.77 3.42 -6.93
C PRO A 228 2.65 4.56 -7.96
N SER A 229 3.20 5.74 -7.65
CA SER A 229 3.09 6.93 -8.51
C SER A 229 3.70 6.77 -9.92
N ALA A 230 4.66 5.86 -10.11
CA ALA A 230 5.40 5.70 -11.36
C ALA A 230 4.80 4.68 -12.35
N VAL A 231 3.60 4.13 -12.11
CA VAL A 231 2.97 3.17 -13.03
C VAL A 231 2.44 3.90 -14.28
N PRO A 232 2.79 3.47 -15.51
CA PRO A 232 2.25 4.06 -16.74
C PRO A 232 0.72 4.00 -16.76
N LYS A 233 0.08 5.15 -16.96
CA LYS A 233 -1.39 5.39 -16.89
C LYS A 233 -2.25 4.37 -17.67
N HIS A 234 -1.71 3.69 -18.67
CA HIS A 234 -2.40 2.64 -19.43
C HIS A 234 -2.72 1.34 -18.65
N ARG A 235 -2.17 1.12 -17.45
CA ARG A 235 -2.50 -0.05 -16.60
C ARG A 235 -3.38 0.26 -15.37
N VAL A 236 -3.73 1.53 -15.14
CA VAL A 236 -4.40 2.01 -13.91
C VAL A 236 -5.91 1.74 -13.89
N PHE A 237 -6.51 1.33 -15.01
CA PHE A 237 -7.96 1.13 -15.14
C PHE A 237 -8.62 0.09 -14.21
N GLU A 238 -7.85 -0.65 -13.40
CA GLU A 238 -8.37 -1.65 -12.45
C GLU A 238 -7.95 -1.39 -10.98
N GLN A 239 -7.21 -0.33 -10.66
CA GLN A 239 -6.63 -0.14 -9.32
C GLN A 239 -7.04 1.19 -8.68
N THR A 240 -8.19 1.21 -8.01
CA THR A 240 -8.65 2.36 -7.21
C THR A 240 -7.89 2.43 -5.88
N GLU A 241 -7.51 3.64 -5.44
CA GLU A 241 -7.09 3.92 -4.06
C GLU A 241 -8.30 3.79 -3.11
N MET A 242 -8.07 3.39 -1.87
CA MET A 242 -9.09 2.92 -0.91
C MET A 242 -9.91 1.70 -1.37
N ALA A 243 -9.43 0.95 -2.37
CA ALA A 243 -10.06 -0.31 -2.74
C ALA A 243 -9.89 -1.35 -1.62
N ASN A 244 -10.99 -1.97 -1.19
CA ASN A 244 -10.96 -3.16 -0.36
C ASN A 244 -10.36 -4.32 -1.18
N LEU A 245 -9.28 -4.91 -0.66
CA LEU A 245 -8.52 -5.99 -1.30
C LEU A 245 -8.97 -7.38 -0.83
N GLY A 246 -9.91 -7.45 0.11
CA GLY A 246 -10.25 -8.67 0.84
C GLY A 246 -9.12 -9.09 1.78
N GLY A 247 -8.97 -10.39 2.02
CA GLY A 247 -7.92 -10.92 2.89
C GLY A 247 -6.50 -10.59 2.40
N ALA A 248 -5.65 -10.05 3.29
CA ALA A 248 -4.30 -9.59 2.98
C ALA A 248 -3.40 -10.71 2.42
N ALA A 249 -3.43 -11.91 2.99
CA ALA A 249 -2.68 -13.06 2.50
C ALA A 249 -3.17 -13.48 1.12
N SER A 250 -4.49 -13.56 0.95
CA SER A 250 -5.12 -13.87 -0.34
C SER A 250 -4.71 -12.87 -1.44
N TYR A 251 -4.66 -11.59 -1.09
CA TYR A 251 -4.17 -10.53 -1.97
C TYR A 251 -2.68 -10.72 -2.31
N LEU A 252 -1.82 -10.90 -1.31
CA LEU A 252 -0.36 -11.02 -1.52
C LEU A 252 0.04 -12.25 -2.36
N LEU A 253 -0.74 -13.34 -2.28
CA LEU A 253 -0.52 -14.55 -3.08
C LEU A 253 -0.94 -14.39 -4.55
N SER A 254 -1.85 -13.45 -4.84
CA SER A 254 -2.44 -13.27 -6.19
C SER A 254 -1.99 -11.98 -6.88
N THR A 255 -1.47 -11.00 -6.13
CA THR A 255 -1.07 -9.71 -6.66
C THR A 255 0.08 -9.80 -7.66
N ARG A 256 0.05 -8.90 -8.64
CA ARG A 256 1.15 -8.68 -9.59
C ARG A 256 2.03 -7.50 -9.19
N GLN A 257 1.71 -6.83 -8.09
CA GLN A 257 2.52 -5.72 -7.61
C GLN A 257 3.86 -6.23 -7.07
N PRO A 258 4.99 -5.70 -7.53
CA PRO A 258 6.29 -6.18 -7.12
C PRO A 258 6.66 -5.72 -5.71
N PHE A 259 6.21 -4.54 -5.28
CA PHE A 259 6.61 -3.95 -4.00
C PHE A 259 5.40 -3.48 -3.21
N THR A 260 5.24 -3.96 -1.98
CA THR A 260 4.09 -3.65 -1.12
C THR A 260 4.57 -3.25 0.27
N LEU A 261 4.15 -2.07 0.72
CA LEU A 261 4.28 -1.59 2.09
C LEU A 261 2.99 -1.93 2.84
N ILE A 262 3.09 -2.71 3.91
CA ILE A 262 1.99 -3.14 4.76
C ILE A 262 2.01 -2.32 6.05
N ARG A 263 0.97 -1.53 6.26
CA ARG A 263 0.70 -0.82 7.52
C ARG A 263 -0.27 -1.59 8.39
N GLY A 264 -0.16 -1.43 9.70
CA GLY A 264 -1.13 -1.99 10.65
C GLY A 264 -0.72 -1.79 12.09
N GLU A 265 -1.70 -1.69 12.99
CA GLU A 265 -1.45 -1.45 14.41
C GLU A 265 -0.58 -2.55 15.09
N PRO A 266 0.00 -2.27 16.27
CA PRO A 266 0.71 -3.26 17.06
C PRO A 266 -0.23 -4.41 17.46
N GLY A 267 0.12 -5.64 17.09
CA GLY A 267 -0.74 -6.82 17.32
C GLY A 267 -1.73 -7.13 16.18
N GLN A 268 -1.82 -6.29 15.12
CA GLN A 268 -2.74 -6.49 13.99
C GLN A 268 -2.41 -7.72 13.12
N GLY A 269 -1.28 -8.39 13.39
CA GLY A 269 -0.88 -9.61 12.68
C GLY A 269 0.08 -9.41 11.50
N LYS A 270 0.74 -8.24 11.35
CA LYS A 270 1.71 -7.97 10.27
C LYS A 270 2.80 -9.05 10.12
N SER A 271 3.51 -9.35 11.20
CA SER A 271 4.55 -10.39 11.21
C SER A 271 3.96 -11.77 10.99
N THR A 272 2.78 -12.04 11.55
CA THR A 272 2.04 -13.31 11.37
C THR A 272 1.61 -13.52 9.92
N LEU A 273 1.20 -12.45 9.22
CA LEU A 273 0.91 -12.44 7.80
C LEU A 273 2.16 -12.75 6.97
N GLY A 274 3.27 -12.07 7.25
CA GLY A 274 4.56 -12.34 6.60
C GLY A 274 4.99 -13.80 6.79
N GLN A 275 4.85 -14.34 8.00
CA GLN A 275 5.08 -15.77 8.29
C GLN A 275 4.19 -16.67 7.44
N TYR A 276 2.88 -16.42 7.46
CA TYR A 276 1.90 -17.26 6.79
C TYR A 276 2.14 -17.32 5.26
N VAL A 277 2.35 -16.16 4.63
CA VAL A 277 2.65 -16.07 3.19
C VAL A 277 3.95 -16.80 2.85
N CYS A 278 5.01 -16.61 3.65
CA CYS A 278 6.26 -17.35 3.47
C CYS A 278 6.05 -18.86 3.59
N GLN A 279 5.29 -19.34 4.58
CA GLN A 279 5.03 -20.76 4.76
C GLN A 279 4.28 -21.39 3.59
N LEU A 280 3.28 -20.69 3.04
CA LEU A 280 2.57 -21.17 1.85
C LEU A 280 3.51 -21.36 0.65
N HIS A 281 4.48 -20.45 0.46
CA HIS A 281 5.50 -20.60 -0.58
C HIS A 281 6.52 -21.69 -0.26
N ARG A 282 7.00 -21.82 0.99
CA ARG A 282 7.96 -22.88 1.40
C ARG A 282 7.37 -24.28 1.24
N ALA A 283 6.08 -24.46 1.52
CA ALA A 283 5.38 -25.74 1.39
C ALA A 283 5.50 -26.35 -0.01
N ALA A 284 5.53 -25.50 -1.06
CA ALA A 284 5.71 -25.95 -2.44
C ALA A 284 7.09 -26.57 -2.72
N TYR A 285 8.14 -26.17 -1.98
CA TYR A 285 9.51 -26.66 -2.16
C TYR A 285 9.81 -27.92 -1.34
N LEU A 286 9.20 -28.09 -0.17
CA LEU A 286 9.47 -29.21 0.75
C LEU A 286 8.71 -30.50 0.39
N GLY A 287 7.78 -30.45 -0.57
CA GLY A 287 6.97 -31.59 -0.99
C GLY A 287 5.88 -31.95 0.03
N HIS A 288 4.72 -32.40 -0.44
CA HIS A 288 3.51 -32.68 0.36
C HIS A 288 3.67 -33.82 1.40
N THR A 289 4.87 -34.35 1.61
CA THR A 289 5.21 -35.48 2.48
C THR A 289 5.93 -35.09 3.78
N ALA A 290 6.03 -33.80 4.11
CA ALA A 290 6.16 -33.39 5.52
C ALA A 290 4.75 -33.38 6.14
N ALA A 291 4.20 -34.57 6.35
CA ALA A 291 2.86 -34.79 6.89
C ALA A 291 2.78 -34.38 8.38
N ALA A 292 2.50 -33.09 8.59
CA ALA A 292 1.75 -32.49 9.70
C ALA A 292 1.67 -30.99 9.39
N GLY A 293 0.78 -30.66 8.43
CA GLY A 293 0.23 -29.38 7.95
C GLY A 293 1.12 -28.38 7.21
N VAL A 294 0.87 -27.96 5.97
CA VAL A 294 -0.27 -28.04 5.05
C VAL A 294 -1.63 -27.60 5.60
N PRO A 295 -2.09 -26.38 5.26
CA PRO A 295 -3.44 -25.89 5.55
C PRO A 295 -4.52 -26.80 4.97
N VAL A 296 -5.54 -27.13 5.76
CA VAL A 296 -6.73 -27.87 5.27
C VAL A 296 -7.60 -26.97 4.36
N ASP A 297 -7.48 -25.64 4.48
CA ASP A 297 -8.34 -24.65 3.81
C ASP A 297 -7.61 -23.56 3.00
N GLY A 298 -6.28 -23.63 2.86
CA GLY A 298 -5.48 -22.59 2.19
C GLY A 298 -5.34 -22.84 0.68
N VAL A 299 -5.56 -21.82 -0.16
CA VAL A 299 -5.28 -21.90 -1.61
C VAL A 299 -3.76 -22.12 -1.80
N PRO A 300 -3.32 -23.22 -2.44
CA PRO A 300 -1.91 -23.42 -2.73
C PRO A 300 -1.34 -22.26 -3.56
N ALA A 301 -0.11 -21.83 -3.27
CA ALA A 301 0.56 -20.82 -4.07
C ALA A 301 0.67 -21.32 -5.53
N SER A 302 -0.08 -20.70 -6.45
CA SER A 302 -0.14 -21.13 -7.86
C SER A 302 1.16 -20.89 -8.63
N ASP A 303 1.98 -19.94 -8.18
CA ASP A 303 3.32 -19.61 -8.70
C ASP A 303 4.32 -19.51 -7.51
N PRO A 304 4.94 -20.62 -7.08
CA PRO A 304 5.83 -20.63 -5.92
C PRO A 304 7.05 -19.72 -6.09
N ARG A 305 7.35 -18.92 -5.06
CA ARG A 305 8.49 -17.99 -4.97
C ARG A 305 9.44 -18.48 -3.90
N LEU A 306 10.75 -18.28 -4.06
CA LEU A 306 11.73 -18.51 -3.00
C LEU A 306 11.54 -17.46 -1.90
N PRO A 307 11.06 -17.82 -0.70
CA PRO A 307 10.75 -16.85 0.34
C PRO A 307 11.94 -16.62 1.27
N LEU A 308 12.37 -15.37 1.38
CA LEU A 308 13.39 -14.89 2.31
C LEU A 308 12.74 -13.89 3.26
N ARG A 309 12.56 -14.30 4.52
CA ARG A 309 12.05 -13.40 5.57
C ARG A 309 13.21 -12.88 6.42
N VAL A 310 13.20 -11.59 6.69
CA VAL A 310 14.25 -10.87 7.43
C VAL A 310 13.60 -9.83 8.35
N ASP A 311 14.15 -9.69 9.55
CA ASP A 311 13.78 -8.62 10.48
C ASP A 311 14.59 -7.34 10.17
N LEU A 312 13.89 -6.22 9.99
CA LEU A 312 14.52 -4.92 9.72
C LEU A 312 15.26 -4.36 10.92
N HIS A 313 14.91 -4.82 12.13
CA HIS A 313 15.69 -4.59 13.31
C HIS A 313 17.10 -5.19 13.20
N ASP A 314 17.19 -6.47 12.82
CA ASP A 314 18.46 -7.17 12.66
C ASP A 314 19.33 -6.51 11.59
N TYR A 315 18.69 -6.01 10.52
CA TYR A 315 19.37 -5.23 9.49
C TYR A 315 19.95 -3.92 10.03
N ALA A 316 19.16 -3.18 10.82
CA ALA A 316 19.61 -1.95 11.46
C ALA A 316 20.78 -2.21 12.44
N ALA A 317 20.74 -3.30 13.20
CA ALA A 317 21.82 -3.72 14.09
C ALA A 317 23.09 -4.06 13.31
N TRP A 318 22.95 -4.78 12.19
CA TRP A 318 24.05 -5.11 11.28
C TRP A 318 24.68 -3.87 10.66
N LEU A 319 23.88 -2.89 10.22
CA LEU A 319 24.35 -1.57 9.80
C LEU A 319 25.11 -0.82 10.91
N ALA A 320 24.72 -1.01 12.16
CA ALA A 320 25.43 -0.46 13.32
C ALA A 320 26.70 -1.25 13.69
N GLY A 321 27.03 -2.32 12.96
CA GLY A 321 28.24 -3.12 13.15
C GLY A 321 28.08 -4.31 14.08
N ILE A 322 26.87 -4.63 14.51
CA ILE A 322 26.56 -5.78 15.39
C ILE A 322 26.10 -6.95 14.52
N ASP A 323 26.67 -8.13 14.69
CA ASP A 323 26.16 -9.33 14.00
C ASP A 323 24.92 -9.89 14.74
N PRO A 324 23.71 -9.87 14.14
CA PRO A 324 22.50 -10.35 14.81
C PRO A 324 22.44 -11.87 14.99
N PHE A 325 23.32 -12.63 14.31
CA PHE A 325 23.35 -14.10 14.37
C PHE A 325 24.54 -14.65 15.17
N ASP A 326 25.40 -13.77 15.69
CA ASP A 326 26.55 -14.16 16.51
C ASP A 326 26.16 -14.28 17.99
N THR A 327 26.83 -15.19 18.69
CA THR A 327 26.64 -15.44 20.13
C THR A 327 27.39 -14.43 21.00
N VAL A 328 28.35 -13.69 20.42
CA VAL A 328 29.18 -12.72 21.14
C VAL A 328 28.56 -11.34 21.08
N VAL A 329 28.38 -10.72 22.26
CA VAL A 329 27.87 -9.35 22.39
C VAL A 329 28.88 -8.35 21.81
N GLN A 330 28.46 -7.62 20.78
CA GLN A 330 29.26 -6.56 20.15
C GLN A 330 28.65 -5.19 20.47
N LYS A 331 29.50 -4.20 20.78
CA LYS A 331 29.02 -2.82 20.97
C LYS A 331 28.75 -2.17 19.61
N PRO A 332 27.66 -1.38 19.47
CA PRO A 332 27.39 -0.65 18.24
C PRO A 332 28.53 0.34 17.94
N ARG A 333 28.86 0.49 16.65
CA ARG A 333 29.82 1.48 16.18
C ARG A 333 29.20 2.88 16.24
N LYS A 334 30.01 3.90 16.55
CA LYS A 334 29.60 5.32 16.56
C LYS A 334 29.06 5.80 15.20
N ALA A 335 29.52 5.20 14.10
CA ALA A 335 29.05 5.50 12.76
C ALA A 335 28.55 4.21 12.11
N LEU A 336 27.44 4.30 11.38
CA LEU A 336 26.91 3.20 10.59
C LEU A 336 27.93 2.75 9.54
N ARG A 337 27.88 1.48 9.14
CA ARG A 337 28.74 0.94 8.08
C ARG A 337 28.53 1.75 6.79
N ARG A 338 29.65 2.10 6.13
CA ARG A 338 29.63 2.76 4.81
C ARG A 338 29.10 1.83 3.71
N GLN A 339 29.42 0.54 3.80
CA GLN A 339 28.87 -0.53 2.95
C GLN A 339 27.86 -1.32 3.79
N GLY A 340 26.68 -1.57 3.23
CA GLY A 340 25.59 -2.20 3.96
C GLY A 340 24.29 -2.25 3.17
N THR A 341 24.37 -2.65 1.91
CA THR A 341 23.20 -2.84 1.05
C THR A 341 22.30 -3.98 1.57
N VAL A 342 21.04 -4.00 1.15
CA VAL A 342 20.11 -5.09 1.50
C VAL A 342 20.64 -6.43 0.99
N GLU A 343 21.28 -6.47 -0.18
CA GLU A 343 21.87 -7.68 -0.76
C GLU A 343 23.01 -8.25 0.10
N GLU A 344 23.88 -7.39 0.64
CA GLU A 344 24.94 -7.83 1.54
C GLU A 344 24.37 -8.39 2.84
N PHE A 345 23.28 -7.82 3.35
CA PHE A 345 22.61 -8.35 4.52
C PHE A 345 21.88 -9.68 4.25
N LEU A 346 21.20 -9.81 3.10
CA LEU A 346 20.60 -11.08 2.67
C LEU A 346 21.66 -12.18 2.54
N ALA A 347 22.86 -11.85 2.03
CA ALA A 347 23.96 -12.81 1.94
C ALA A 347 24.41 -13.28 3.34
N HIS A 348 24.42 -12.37 4.30
CA HIS A 348 24.68 -12.67 5.71
C HIS A 348 23.62 -13.61 6.28
N VAL A 349 22.33 -13.33 6.05
CA VAL A 349 21.21 -14.18 6.47
C VAL A 349 21.30 -15.58 5.86
N LEU A 350 21.55 -15.69 4.56
CA LEU A 350 21.70 -16.96 3.85
C LEU A 350 22.85 -17.78 4.44
N THR A 351 23.98 -17.12 4.74
CA THR A 351 25.14 -17.79 5.35
C THR A 351 24.77 -18.39 6.70
N SER A 352 24.12 -17.61 7.57
CA SER A 352 23.74 -18.03 8.93
C SER A 352 22.72 -19.17 8.95
N HIS A 353 21.75 -19.20 8.02
CA HIS A 353 20.66 -20.19 8.02
C HIS A 353 20.93 -21.43 7.17
N SER A 354 22.06 -21.48 6.45
CA SER A 354 22.39 -22.57 5.53
C SER A 354 23.07 -23.79 6.17
N GLY A 355 23.47 -23.69 7.44
CA GLY A 355 24.22 -24.74 8.13
C GLY A 355 25.68 -24.85 7.69
N GLY A 356 26.34 -23.71 7.39
CA GLY A 356 27.78 -23.64 7.12
C GLY A 356 28.17 -23.43 5.65
N LEU A 357 27.22 -23.10 4.77
CA LEU A 357 27.51 -22.65 3.41
C LEU A 357 27.68 -21.12 3.39
N SER A 358 28.69 -20.61 2.69
CA SER A 358 28.86 -19.15 2.55
C SER A 358 28.04 -18.61 1.39
N ALA A 359 27.48 -17.42 1.58
CA ALA A 359 26.82 -16.64 0.55
C ALA A 359 27.43 -15.22 0.50
N THR A 360 27.44 -14.64 -0.69
CA THR A 360 27.93 -13.28 -0.94
C THR A 360 26.83 -12.43 -1.58
N ALA A 361 27.02 -11.11 -1.66
CA ALA A 361 26.09 -10.25 -2.40
C ALA A 361 25.94 -10.69 -3.87
N ALA A 362 27.01 -11.23 -4.49
CA ALA A 362 26.95 -11.82 -5.83
C ALA A 362 26.09 -13.09 -5.86
N THR A 363 26.13 -13.92 -4.82
CA THR A 363 25.23 -15.08 -4.67
C THR A 363 23.77 -14.64 -4.57
N VAL A 364 23.48 -13.58 -3.82
CA VAL A 364 22.12 -13.02 -3.72
C VAL A 364 21.66 -12.46 -5.06
N ALA A 365 22.51 -11.69 -5.76
CA ALA A 365 22.20 -11.19 -7.09
C ALA A 365 21.88 -12.35 -8.06
N ASP A 366 22.67 -13.43 -8.03
CA ASP A 366 22.44 -14.61 -8.85
C ASP A 366 21.12 -15.35 -8.52
N ILE A 367 20.73 -15.41 -7.24
CA ILE A 367 19.41 -15.92 -6.82
C ILE A 367 18.30 -15.05 -7.38
N LEU A 368 18.42 -13.73 -7.19
CA LEU A 368 17.41 -12.75 -7.64
C LEU A 368 17.22 -12.85 -9.16
N GLU A 369 18.30 -12.90 -9.94
CA GLU A 369 18.23 -12.95 -11.41
C GLU A 369 17.59 -14.24 -11.95
N ARG A 370 17.76 -15.37 -11.25
CA ARG A 370 17.36 -16.70 -11.75
C ARG A 370 16.03 -17.22 -11.22
N LEU A 371 15.61 -16.78 -10.03
CA LEU A 371 14.46 -17.35 -9.33
C LEU A 371 13.40 -16.28 -9.03
N PRO A 372 12.10 -16.60 -9.11
CA PRO A 372 11.07 -15.74 -8.56
C PRO A 372 11.24 -15.71 -7.03
N VAL A 373 11.54 -14.54 -6.48
CA VAL A 373 11.77 -14.38 -5.04
C VAL A 373 10.61 -13.65 -4.36
N LEU A 374 10.41 -13.97 -3.09
CA LEU A 374 9.62 -13.19 -2.14
C LEU A 374 10.55 -12.74 -1.00
N VAL A 375 10.78 -11.45 -0.85
CA VAL A 375 11.56 -10.88 0.26
C VAL A 375 10.61 -10.19 1.22
N VAL A 376 10.50 -10.68 2.46
CA VAL A 376 9.70 -10.05 3.51
C VAL A 376 10.63 -9.35 4.49
N LEU A 377 10.56 -8.03 4.52
CA LEU A 377 11.30 -7.13 5.40
C LEU A 377 10.35 -6.69 6.52
N ASP A 378 10.39 -7.40 7.64
CA ASP A 378 9.43 -7.27 8.74
C ASP A 378 9.92 -6.28 9.80
N GLY A 379 9.03 -5.41 10.31
CA GLY A 379 9.30 -4.62 11.51
C GLY A 379 10.04 -3.29 11.32
N LEU A 380 9.73 -2.49 10.28
CA LEU A 380 10.39 -1.18 10.11
C LEU A 380 10.14 -0.23 11.30
N ASP A 381 9.02 -0.40 12.00
CA ASP A 381 8.71 0.35 13.23
C ASP A 381 9.58 -0.01 14.44
N GLU A 382 10.31 -1.13 14.38
CA GLU A 382 11.23 -1.56 15.44
C GLU A 382 12.62 -0.91 15.33
N VAL A 383 12.84 -0.10 14.29
CA VAL A 383 14.03 0.75 14.14
C VAL A 383 13.79 2.08 14.87
N ALA A 384 14.24 2.15 16.13
CA ALA A 384 13.95 3.27 17.04
C ALA A 384 14.61 4.61 16.64
N ARG A 385 15.85 4.57 16.12
CA ARG A 385 16.59 5.77 15.72
C ARG A 385 16.12 6.28 14.37
N ALA A 386 15.67 7.54 14.31
CA ALA A 386 15.21 8.19 13.09
C ALA A 386 16.27 8.18 11.96
N GLU A 387 17.54 8.50 12.27
CA GLU A 387 18.64 8.49 11.30
C GLU A 387 18.92 7.09 10.73
N THR A 388 18.96 6.08 11.59
CA THR A 388 19.15 4.68 11.16
C THR A 388 17.96 4.19 10.34
N ARG A 389 16.74 4.55 10.74
CA ARG A 389 15.52 4.24 9.99
C ARG A 389 15.54 4.88 8.61
N GLN A 390 15.93 6.14 8.50
CA GLN A 390 16.14 6.81 7.22
C GLN A 390 17.17 6.07 6.38
N ARG A 391 18.30 5.66 6.97
CA ARG A 391 19.33 4.88 6.28
C ARG A 391 18.82 3.52 5.78
N VAL A 392 18.04 2.80 6.58
CA VAL A 392 17.40 1.52 6.19
C VAL A 392 16.45 1.73 5.03
N VAL A 393 15.59 2.76 5.10
CA VAL A 393 14.63 3.12 4.04
C VAL A 393 15.36 3.47 2.75
N ASP A 394 16.40 4.31 2.80
CA ASP A 394 17.23 4.64 1.64
C ASP A 394 17.81 3.39 0.97
N GLU A 395 18.25 2.40 1.75
CA GLU A 395 18.79 1.15 1.19
C GLU A 395 17.70 0.22 0.65
N ILE A 396 16.52 0.16 1.25
CA ILE A 396 15.34 -0.53 0.68
C ILE A 396 14.96 0.12 -0.65
N ASP A 397 14.96 1.44 -0.71
CA ASP A 397 14.68 2.19 -1.92
C ASP A 397 15.75 1.94 -2.99
N ARG A 398 17.03 1.92 -2.64
CA ARG A 398 18.08 1.58 -3.61
C ARG A 398 18.00 0.12 -4.05
N PHE A 399 17.67 -0.81 -3.15
CA PHE A 399 17.49 -2.23 -3.44
C PHE A 399 16.37 -2.45 -4.45
N THR A 400 15.18 -1.94 -4.17
CA THR A 400 14.02 -2.05 -5.07
C THR A 400 14.24 -1.35 -6.42
N ALA A 401 15.14 -0.36 -6.51
CA ALA A 401 15.50 0.27 -7.79
C ALA A 401 16.24 -0.72 -8.70
N ARG A 402 17.14 -1.51 -8.09
CA ARG A 402 17.93 -2.51 -8.80
C ARG A 402 17.09 -3.70 -9.24
N LEU A 403 16.02 -4.02 -8.51
CA LEU A 403 15.13 -5.15 -8.80
C LEU A 403 14.28 -5.01 -10.07
N HIS A 404 14.26 -3.86 -10.75
CA HIS A 404 13.41 -3.66 -11.93
C HIS A 404 13.69 -4.62 -13.11
N ASN A 405 14.92 -5.13 -13.23
CA ASN A 405 15.34 -6.08 -14.27
C ASN A 405 15.31 -7.55 -13.81
N THR A 406 14.83 -7.80 -12.59
CA THR A 406 14.86 -9.11 -11.96
C THR A 406 13.64 -9.95 -12.35
N TYR A 407 13.77 -11.27 -12.38
CA TYR A 407 12.66 -12.16 -12.77
C TYR A 407 11.58 -12.23 -11.68
N LYS A 408 10.49 -11.47 -11.87
CA LYS A 408 9.30 -11.43 -10.99
C LYS A 408 9.64 -11.25 -9.49
N PRO A 409 10.32 -10.19 -9.04
CA PRO A 409 10.53 -9.97 -7.60
C PRO A 409 9.22 -9.62 -6.89
N GLN A 410 9.07 -10.06 -5.64
CA GLN A 410 8.08 -9.55 -4.70
C GLN A 410 8.78 -9.11 -3.41
N VAL A 411 8.64 -7.85 -3.00
CA VAL A 411 9.18 -7.32 -1.73
C VAL A 411 8.03 -6.81 -0.89
N ILE A 412 7.95 -7.29 0.34
CA ILE A 412 6.97 -6.87 1.34
C ILE A 412 7.73 -6.16 2.45
N VAL A 413 7.33 -4.93 2.79
CA VAL A 413 7.84 -4.21 3.96
C VAL A 413 6.69 -4.05 4.96
N THR A 414 6.88 -4.36 6.24
CA THR A 414 5.85 -4.13 7.26
C THR A 414 6.23 -2.98 8.19
N THR A 415 5.25 -2.17 8.59
CA THR A 415 5.45 -1.08 9.55
C THR A 415 4.17 -0.71 10.31
N ARG A 416 4.30 0.03 11.42
CA ARG A 416 3.17 0.67 12.10
C ARG A 416 2.65 1.87 11.29
N PRO A 417 1.39 2.29 11.49
CA PRO A 417 0.89 3.52 10.91
C PRO A 417 1.81 4.69 11.28
N ASN A 418 2.23 5.46 10.29
CA ASN A 418 3.26 6.47 10.44
C ASN A 418 2.69 7.78 11.00
N VAL A 419 2.24 7.72 12.25
CA VAL A 419 1.70 8.88 12.99
C VAL A 419 2.79 9.95 13.17
N GLY A 420 4.07 9.55 13.27
CA GLY A 420 5.20 10.43 13.54
C GLY A 420 5.94 11.03 12.33
N GLY A 421 5.54 10.73 11.09
CA GLY A 421 6.24 11.22 9.89
C GLY A 421 7.68 10.69 9.75
N LEU A 422 7.94 9.49 10.27
CA LEU A 422 9.23 8.80 10.15
C LEU A 422 9.46 8.32 8.71
N ALA A 423 10.71 8.02 8.35
CA ALA A 423 11.03 7.52 7.02
C ALA A 423 10.27 6.22 6.70
N GLU A 424 9.73 6.14 5.48
CA GLU A 424 9.10 4.96 4.88
C GLU A 424 9.54 4.85 3.40
N PRO A 425 9.50 3.64 2.80
CA PRO A 425 9.86 3.44 1.39
C PRO A 425 9.06 4.34 0.43
N THR A 426 9.65 4.71 -0.70
CA THR A 426 9.06 5.70 -1.61
C THR A 426 7.68 5.26 -2.15
N PRO A 427 6.67 6.16 -2.11
CA PRO A 427 5.36 5.90 -2.71
C PRO A 427 5.42 5.78 -4.24
N ASP A 428 6.52 6.14 -4.89
CA ASP A 428 6.65 6.02 -6.35
C ASP A 428 6.66 4.58 -6.83
N ARG A 429 7.12 3.65 -5.98
CA ARG A 429 7.33 2.23 -6.32
C ARG A 429 6.58 1.26 -5.43
N PHE A 430 6.35 1.64 -4.17
CA PHE A 430 5.60 0.81 -3.24
C PHE A 430 4.12 1.11 -3.34
N GLU A 431 3.34 0.06 -3.58
CA GLU A 431 1.93 0.09 -3.23
C GLU A 431 1.83 0.09 -1.70
N THR A 432 0.96 0.91 -1.13
CA THR A 432 0.70 0.87 0.31
C THR A 432 -0.65 0.22 0.56
N ILE A 433 -0.65 -0.81 1.40
CA ILE A 433 -1.87 -1.44 1.92
C ILE A 433 -1.87 -1.31 3.44
N ALA A 434 -3.05 -1.20 4.04
CA ALA A 434 -3.24 -1.28 5.49
C ALA A 434 -4.02 -2.53 5.84
N LEU A 435 -3.59 -3.22 6.90
CA LEU A 435 -4.40 -4.25 7.54
C LEU A 435 -5.55 -3.56 8.26
N ASP A 436 -6.77 -3.89 7.86
CA ASP A 436 -7.98 -3.35 8.46
C ASP A 436 -8.22 -3.98 9.84
N ARG A 437 -9.12 -3.36 10.58
CA ARG A 437 -9.66 -3.88 11.83
C ARG A 437 -10.39 -5.19 11.54
N LEU A 438 -10.33 -6.14 12.48
CA LEU A 438 -11.12 -7.37 12.36
C LEU A 438 -12.59 -6.99 12.24
N SER A 439 -13.22 -7.36 11.12
CA SER A 439 -14.67 -7.29 10.94
C SER A 439 -15.36 -8.23 11.93
N ASP A 440 -16.64 -8.01 12.22
CA ASP A 440 -17.39 -8.85 13.17
C ASP A 440 -17.40 -10.33 12.76
N ASP A 441 -17.40 -10.61 11.45
CA ASP A 441 -17.30 -11.95 10.89
C ASP A 441 -15.91 -12.56 11.16
N LEU A 442 -14.83 -11.80 10.94
CA LEU A 442 -13.48 -12.26 11.25
C LEU A 442 -13.26 -12.43 12.76
N ARG A 443 -13.83 -11.56 13.61
CA ARG A 443 -13.77 -11.73 15.08
C ARG A 443 -14.44 -13.02 15.52
N THR A 444 -15.62 -13.31 14.98
CA THR A 444 -16.35 -14.56 15.24
C THR A 444 -15.56 -15.77 14.75
N ALA A 445 -14.99 -15.70 13.54
CA ALA A 445 -14.15 -16.77 12.99
C ALA A 445 -12.88 -17.00 13.84
N TYR A 446 -12.24 -15.93 14.31
CA TYR A 446 -11.09 -16.02 15.22
C TYR A 446 -11.49 -16.66 16.55
N LEU A 447 -12.62 -16.26 17.14
CA LEU A 447 -13.18 -16.87 18.36
C LEU A 447 -13.36 -18.37 18.18
N HIS A 448 -13.95 -18.80 17.05
CA HIS A 448 -14.15 -20.22 16.75
C HIS A 448 -12.84 -20.99 16.64
N LYS A 449 -11.86 -20.45 15.90
CA LYS A 449 -10.53 -21.04 15.77
C LYS A 449 -9.83 -21.13 17.13
N TRP A 450 -9.86 -20.06 17.91
CA TRP A 450 -9.29 -20.00 19.25
C TRP A 450 -9.93 -21.01 20.20
N ALA A 451 -11.26 -21.12 20.21
CA ALA A 451 -11.98 -22.09 21.02
C ALA A 451 -11.68 -23.55 20.61
N SER A 452 -11.56 -23.80 19.30
CA SER A 452 -11.20 -25.11 18.74
C SER A 452 -9.77 -25.49 19.09
N ALA A 453 -8.81 -24.59 18.90
CA ALA A 453 -7.40 -24.81 19.24
C ALA A 453 -7.26 -25.20 20.72
N ARG A 454 -8.03 -24.55 21.61
CA ARG A 454 -8.04 -24.83 23.04
C ARG A 454 -8.94 -26.00 23.47
N SER A 455 -9.60 -26.68 22.53
CA SER A 455 -10.54 -27.77 22.82
C SER A 455 -11.63 -27.39 23.84
N ILE A 456 -12.14 -26.16 23.78
CA ILE A 456 -13.18 -25.67 24.68
C ILE A 456 -14.49 -26.43 24.44
N PRO A 457 -15.16 -26.96 25.49
CA PRO A 457 -16.42 -27.66 25.33
C PRO A 457 -17.51 -26.77 24.69
N GLU A 458 -18.32 -27.36 23.82
CA GLU A 458 -19.36 -26.68 23.04
C GLU A 458 -20.31 -25.81 23.89
N LYS A 459 -20.67 -26.25 25.10
CA LYS A 459 -21.53 -25.49 26.02
C LYS A 459 -20.86 -24.18 26.50
N GLU A 460 -19.58 -24.24 26.82
CA GLU A 460 -18.80 -23.09 27.29
C GLU A 460 -18.48 -22.15 26.15
N ARG A 461 -18.19 -22.70 24.96
CA ARG A 461 -18.03 -21.93 23.72
C ARG A 461 -19.25 -21.06 23.42
N ARG A 462 -20.46 -21.62 23.45
CA ARG A 462 -21.70 -20.83 23.24
C ARG A 462 -21.89 -19.74 24.30
N SER A 463 -21.49 -20.00 25.54
CA SER A 463 -21.53 -18.98 26.58
C SER A 463 -20.53 -17.85 26.31
N LEU A 464 -19.32 -18.18 25.89
CA LEU A 464 -18.28 -17.22 25.50
C LEU A 464 -18.73 -16.36 24.32
N GLU A 465 -19.27 -16.97 23.26
CA GLU A 465 -19.85 -16.28 22.09
C GLU A 465 -20.93 -15.28 22.51
N ARG A 466 -21.86 -15.70 23.38
CA ARG A 466 -22.92 -14.82 23.88
C ARG A 466 -22.36 -13.62 24.64
N ILE A 467 -21.39 -13.82 25.53
CA ILE A 467 -20.77 -12.72 26.28
C ILE A 467 -20.00 -11.81 25.30
N PHE A 468 -19.32 -12.39 24.31
CA PHE A 468 -18.56 -11.65 23.29
C PHE A 468 -19.47 -10.72 22.52
N HIS A 469 -20.56 -11.23 21.93
CA HIS A 469 -21.52 -10.38 21.22
C HIS A 469 -22.16 -9.32 22.11
N GLN A 470 -22.43 -9.62 23.39
CA GLN A 470 -23.00 -8.65 24.31
C GLN A 470 -22.02 -7.51 24.65
N ARG A 471 -20.75 -7.83 24.93
CA ARG A 471 -19.74 -6.86 25.37
C ARG A 471 -19.11 -6.13 24.19
N SER A 472 -18.92 -6.78 23.05
CA SER A 472 -18.42 -6.13 21.83
C SER A 472 -19.40 -5.13 21.22
N ALA A 473 -20.65 -5.07 21.69
CA ALA A 473 -21.56 -3.97 21.38
C ALA A 473 -21.16 -2.65 22.08
N GLU A 474 -20.37 -2.71 23.16
CA GLU A 474 -19.84 -1.53 23.83
C GLU A 474 -18.65 -0.97 23.01
N PRO A 475 -18.70 0.31 22.54
CA PRO A 475 -17.73 0.83 21.58
C PRO A 475 -16.26 0.70 22.01
N HIS A 476 -15.97 0.85 23.30
CA HIS A 476 -14.62 0.74 23.84
C HIS A 476 -14.11 -0.71 23.91
N ILE A 477 -14.97 -1.71 24.11
CA ILE A 477 -14.61 -3.13 24.01
C ILE A 477 -14.47 -3.53 22.54
N ALA A 478 -15.36 -3.03 21.67
CA ALA A 478 -15.28 -3.24 20.22
C ALA A 478 -13.92 -2.78 19.68
N GLN A 479 -13.46 -1.60 20.11
CA GLN A 479 -12.13 -1.07 19.77
C GLN A 479 -10.99 -2.02 20.17
N LEU A 480 -11.06 -2.63 21.36
CA LEU A 480 -10.08 -3.61 21.82
C LEU A 480 -10.19 -4.97 21.08
N ALA A 481 -11.36 -5.30 20.53
CA ALA A 481 -11.59 -6.53 19.78
C ALA A 481 -11.16 -6.43 18.30
N ASN A 482 -10.79 -5.24 17.81
CA ASN A 482 -10.40 -4.99 16.42
C ASN A 482 -9.05 -5.58 16.02
N ASN A 483 -8.25 -6.00 17.00
CA ASN A 483 -6.88 -6.44 16.83
C ASN A 483 -6.74 -7.90 17.29
N PRO A 484 -6.20 -8.82 16.48
CA PRO A 484 -6.12 -10.25 16.82
C PRO A 484 -5.46 -10.54 18.17
N MET A 485 -4.38 -9.82 18.51
CA MET A 485 -3.68 -10.01 19.78
C MET A 485 -4.55 -9.56 20.97
N GLN A 486 -5.19 -8.39 20.87
CA GLN A 486 -6.07 -7.89 21.93
C GLN A 486 -7.34 -8.73 22.04
N LEU A 487 -7.90 -9.18 20.92
CA LEU A 487 -9.01 -10.12 20.88
C LEU A 487 -8.66 -11.42 21.59
N THR A 488 -7.45 -11.93 21.40
CA THR A 488 -6.97 -13.12 22.13
C THR A 488 -6.98 -12.92 23.64
N ILE A 489 -6.43 -11.80 24.11
CA ILE A 489 -6.41 -11.43 25.54
C ILE A 489 -7.84 -11.30 26.06
N LEU A 490 -8.70 -10.64 25.30
CA LEU A 490 -10.09 -10.41 25.61
C LEU A 490 -10.86 -11.75 25.72
N LEU A 491 -10.76 -12.64 24.72
CA LEU A 491 -11.39 -13.96 24.73
C LEU A 491 -10.93 -14.80 25.91
N TYR A 492 -9.64 -14.78 26.23
CA TYR A 492 -9.10 -15.44 27.41
C TYR A 492 -9.71 -14.89 28.70
N LEU A 493 -9.75 -13.56 28.86
CA LEU A 493 -10.33 -12.92 30.03
C LEU A 493 -11.84 -13.15 30.15
N MET A 494 -12.56 -13.11 29.04
CA MET A 494 -14.00 -13.35 29.00
C MET A 494 -14.35 -14.79 29.36
N HIS A 495 -13.55 -15.75 28.89
CA HIS A 495 -13.71 -17.15 29.28
C HIS A 495 -13.49 -17.37 30.78
N LYS A 496 -12.53 -16.63 31.39
CA LYS A 496 -12.18 -16.79 32.80
C LYS A 496 -12.99 -15.93 33.79
N ARG A 497 -13.32 -14.68 33.45
CA ARG A 497 -14.00 -13.69 34.33
C ARG A 497 -15.46 -13.40 33.93
N GLY A 498 -15.95 -13.94 32.81
CA GLY A 498 -17.33 -13.73 32.35
C GLY A 498 -17.64 -12.26 32.01
N ASN A 499 -18.69 -11.68 32.61
CA ASN A 499 -19.14 -10.32 32.31
C ASN A 499 -18.24 -9.20 32.92
N SER A 500 -17.32 -9.54 33.82
CA SER A 500 -16.54 -8.56 34.60
C SER A 500 -15.23 -8.13 33.92
N VAL A 501 -15.20 -8.06 32.59
CA VAL A 501 -13.98 -7.71 31.83
C VAL A 501 -13.79 -6.18 31.78
N PRO A 502 -12.59 -5.64 32.04
CA PRO A 502 -12.35 -4.20 32.00
C PRO A 502 -12.57 -3.56 30.62
N ALA A 503 -12.98 -2.30 30.65
CA ALA A 503 -13.28 -1.46 29.48
C ALA A 503 -12.08 -0.71 28.91
N ASN A 504 -11.14 -0.31 29.78
CA ASN A 504 -9.99 0.50 29.39
C ASN A 504 -8.79 -0.37 29.03
N ARG A 505 -7.92 0.16 28.16
CA ARG A 505 -6.73 -0.55 27.68
C ARG A 505 -5.82 -0.97 28.83
N THR A 506 -5.40 -0.06 29.71
CA THR A 506 -4.49 -0.40 30.81
C THR A 506 -5.10 -1.42 31.76
N ASP A 507 -6.35 -1.22 32.18
CA ASP A 507 -7.07 -2.14 33.08
C ASP A 507 -7.20 -3.56 32.48
N LEU A 508 -7.41 -3.67 31.16
CA LEU A 508 -7.46 -4.97 30.46
C LEU A 508 -6.13 -5.72 30.60
N TYR A 509 -5.00 -5.04 30.34
CA TYR A 509 -3.67 -5.64 30.45
C TYR A 509 -3.34 -5.96 31.91
N THR A 510 -3.68 -5.10 32.86
CA THR A 510 -3.53 -5.37 34.30
C THR A 510 -4.31 -6.62 34.71
N SER A 511 -5.59 -6.68 34.38
CA SER A 511 -6.45 -7.84 34.65
C SER A 511 -5.92 -9.13 34.01
N TYR A 512 -5.44 -9.05 32.77
CA TYR A 512 -4.82 -10.15 32.06
C TYR A 512 -3.58 -10.67 32.79
N MET A 513 -2.66 -9.77 33.15
CA MET A 513 -1.42 -10.13 33.84
C MET A 513 -1.68 -10.70 35.23
N GLU A 514 -2.59 -10.12 36.01
CA GLU A 514 -3.00 -10.67 37.31
C GLU A 514 -3.53 -12.10 37.16
N THR A 515 -4.49 -12.29 36.26
CA THR A 515 -5.14 -13.56 36.00
C THR A 515 -4.18 -14.63 35.50
N PHE A 516 -3.12 -14.22 34.79
CA PHE A 516 -2.04 -15.08 34.36
C PHE A 516 -1.10 -15.44 35.53
N LEU A 517 -0.66 -14.45 36.32
CA LEU A 517 0.21 -14.66 37.49
C LEU A 517 -0.46 -15.53 38.57
N ASP A 518 -1.75 -15.32 38.86
CA ASP A 518 -2.53 -16.16 39.78
C ASP A 518 -2.49 -17.64 39.38
N ARG A 519 -2.51 -17.92 38.07
CA ARG A 519 -2.46 -19.27 37.55
C ARG A 519 -1.08 -19.90 37.73
N GLU A 520 -0.02 -19.14 37.48
CA GLU A 520 1.35 -19.64 37.60
C GLU A 520 1.78 -19.80 39.07
N ALA A 521 1.32 -18.92 39.96
CA ALA A 521 1.44 -19.06 41.41
C ALA A 521 0.78 -20.37 41.90
N ALA A 522 -0.40 -20.71 41.39
CA ALA A 522 -1.07 -21.97 41.74
C ALA A 522 -0.33 -23.23 41.27
N LYS A 523 0.54 -23.12 40.25
CA LYS A 523 1.34 -24.25 39.72
C LYS A 523 2.72 -24.35 40.39
N THR A 524 3.28 -23.24 40.85
CA THR A 524 4.66 -23.15 41.31
C THR A 524 4.76 -22.34 42.60
N PRO A 525 5.08 -22.97 43.75
CA PRO A 525 5.17 -22.27 45.04
C PRO A 525 6.15 -21.10 45.05
N ALA A 526 7.27 -21.18 44.31
CA ALA A 526 8.24 -20.09 44.21
C ALA A 526 7.68 -18.81 43.54
N VAL A 527 6.71 -18.95 42.63
CA VAL A 527 6.03 -17.80 42.00
C VAL A 527 5.07 -17.13 42.98
N ASP A 528 4.45 -17.91 43.87
CA ASP A 528 3.59 -17.40 44.94
C ASP A 528 4.42 -16.71 46.04
N GLU A 529 5.53 -17.32 46.45
CA GLU A 529 6.44 -16.82 47.48
C GLU A 529 7.12 -15.49 47.08
N HIS A 530 7.52 -15.35 45.82
CA HIS A 530 8.27 -14.18 45.32
C HIS A 530 7.45 -13.29 44.36
N ARG A 531 6.12 -13.35 44.40
CA ARG A 531 5.25 -12.65 43.43
C ARG A 531 5.56 -11.16 43.28
N THR A 532 5.69 -10.46 44.41
CA THR A 532 5.94 -9.01 44.42
C THR A 532 7.28 -8.68 43.75
N ASP A 533 8.33 -9.41 44.10
CA ASP A 533 9.66 -9.21 43.51
C ASP A 533 9.68 -9.57 42.01
N LEU A 534 8.90 -10.58 41.62
CA LEU A 534 8.78 -11.01 40.23
C LEU A 534 8.07 -9.97 39.36
N GLU A 535 6.97 -9.39 39.85
CA GLU A 535 6.26 -8.30 39.18
C GLU A 535 7.14 -7.06 39.02
N GLU A 536 7.85 -6.68 40.09
CA GLU A 536 8.76 -5.54 40.12
C GLU A 536 9.95 -5.73 39.17
N VAL A 537 10.63 -6.88 39.22
CA VAL A 537 11.74 -7.19 38.31
C VAL A 537 11.27 -7.24 36.86
N THR A 538 10.08 -7.79 36.60
CA THR A 538 9.52 -7.81 35.23
C THR A 538 9.25 -6.39 34.73
N ALA A 539 8.71 -5.51 35.57
CA ALA A 539 8.51 -4.10 35.24
C ALA A 539 9.84 -3.39 34.96
N PHE A 540 10.84 -3.57 35.83
CA PHE A 540 12.20 -3.03 35.64
C PHE A 540 12.81 -3.48 34.30
N LEU A 541 12.71 -4.77 33.98
CA LEU A 541 13.17 -5.32 32.71
C LEU A 541 12.40 -4.73 31.52
N GLY A 542 11.09 -4.50 31.66
CA GLY A 542 10.28 -3.78 30.67
C GLY A 542 10.84 -2.39 30.36
N TRP A 543 11.08 -1.59 31.40
CA TRP A 543 11.69 -0.26 31.27
C TRP A 543 13.08 -0.34 30.64
N ARG A 544 13.95 -1.19 31.18
CA ARG A 544 15.34 -1.28 30.75
C ARG A 544 15.44 -1.72 29.29
N LEU A 545 14.70 -2.75 28.89
CA LEU A 545 14.71 -3.26 27.52
C LEU A 545 14.07 -2.29 26.52
N GLN A 546 13.01 -1.58 26.90
CA GLN A 546 12.40 -0.55 26.05
C GLN A 546 13.34 0.64 25.87
N ALA A 547 14.03 1.07 26.92
CA ALA A 547 14.97 2.18 26.86
C ALA A 547 16.29 1.81 26.17
N ASP A 548 16.77 0.58 26.35
CA ASP A 548 17.94 0.06 25.63
C ASP A 548 17.62 -0.14 24.14
N ALA A 549 16.39 -0.51 23.78
CA ALA A 549 15.97 -0.55 22.38
C ALA A 549 15.98 0.83 21.71
N GLU A 550 15.73 1.89 22.48
CA GLU A 550 15.90 3.28 22.02
C GLU A 550 17.40 3.64 21.81
N LYS A 551 18.29 3.16 22.70
CA LYS A 551 19.73 3.52 22.78
C LYS A 551 20.67 2.66 21.94
N GLU A 552 20.47 1.36 21.85
CA GLU A 552 21.49 0.40 21.36
C GLU A 552 21.12 -0.21 20.01
N SER A 553 19.97 0.16 19.44
CA SER A 553 19.43 -0.47 18.24
C SER A 553 19.30 -2.00 18.40
N SER A 554 19.04 -2.49 19.62
CA SER A 554 18.75 -3.91 19.94
C SER A 554 17.24 -4.07 20.23
N ASN A 555 16.62 -5.23 19.96
CA ASN A 555 15.16 -5.36 20.05
C ASN A 555 14.69 -5.55 21.50
N GLY A 556 15.38 -4.91 22.45
CA GLY A 556 15.32 -5.31 23.85
C GLY A 556 15.73 -6.78 24.03
N GLN A 557 16.63 -7.29 23.19
CA GLN A 557 17.23 -8.62 23.34
C GLN A 557 18.44 -8.54 24.24
N LEU A 558 18.52 -9.44 25.22
CA LEU A 558 19.66 -9.54 26.13
C LEU A 558 20.15 -10.99 26.30
N PRO A 559 21.47 -11.23 26.26
CA PRO A 559 22.04 -12.52 26.61
C PRO A 559 21.73 -12.93 28.05
N ILE A 560 21.65 -14.23 28.32
CA ILE A 560 21.37 -14.80 29.66
C ILE A 560 22.24 -14.19 30.75
N ARG A 561 23.56 -14.12 30.52
CA ARG A 561 24.51 -13.60 31.51
C ARG A 561 24.26 -12.14 31.83
N GLU A 562 23.89 -11.36 30.83
CA GLU A 562 23.60 -9.94 30.97
C GLU A 562 22.26 -9.72 31.65
N LEU A 563 21.24 -10.50 31.30
CA LEU A 563 19.93 -10.47 31.96
C LEU A 563 20.04 -10.82 33.44
N LYS A 564 20.74 -11.91 33.79
CA LYS A 564 21.02 -12.27 35.20
C LYS A 564 21.80 -11.18 35.93
N ARG A 565 22.77 -10.56 35.25
CA ARG A 565 23.54 -9.43 35.81
C ARG A 565 22.65 -8.20 36.05
N LEU A 566 21.71 -7.89 35.16
CA LEU A 566 20.75 -6.80 35.37
C LEU A 566 19.84 -7.07 36.56
N ILE A 567 19.30 -8.28 36.68
CA ILE A 567 18.48 -8.68 37.83
C ILE A 567 19.31 -8.59 39.12
N LEU A 568 20.53 -9.12 39.12
CA LEU A 568 21.44 -9.05 40.26
C LEU A 568 21.75 -7.61 40.69
N ASN A 569 22.12 -6.76 39.73
CA ASN A 569 22.45 -5.36 39.98
C ASN A 569 21.22 -4.61 40.50
N TYR A 570 20.05 -4.88 39.94
CA TYR A 570 18.81 -4.28 40.41
C TYR A 570 18.50 -4.69 41.85
N LEU A 571 18.47 -5.98 42.17
CA LEU A 571 18.25 -6.46 43.54
C LEU A 571 19.26 -5.89 44.54
N PHE A 572 20.53 -5.75 44.13
CA PHE A 572 21.55 -5.10 44.94
C PHE A 572 21.24 -3.61 45.17
N SER A 573 20.85 -2.87 44.12
CA SER A 573 20.54 -1.44 44.20
C SER A 573 19.33 -1.14 45.09
N VAL A 574 18.32 -2.02 45.11
CA VAL A 574 17.13 -1.87 45.96
C VAL A 574 17.23 -2.61 47.29
N GLU A 575 18.44 -3.02 47.69
CA GLU A 575 18.75 -3.71 48.96
C GLU A 575 17.92 -4.99 49.23
N LYS A 576 17.56 -5.74 48.17
CA LYS A 576 16.85 -7.01 48.24
C LYS A 576 17.79 -8.23 48.24
N HIS A 577 17.25 -9.41 48.57
CA HIS A 577 18.02 -10.65 48.63
C HIS A 577 18.56 -11.06 47.25
N VAL A 578 19.85 -10.82 47.00
CA VAL A 578 20.55 -11.18 45.75
C VAL A 578 20.60 -12.69 45.46
N THR A 579 20.31 -13.54 46.45
CA THR A 579 20.19 -14.99 46.26
C THR A 579 18.99 -15.37 45.38
N LEU A 580 18.02 -14.46 45.21
CA LEU A 580 16.81 -14.68 44.42
C LEU A 580 17.04 -14.56 42.91
N VAL A 581 18.23 -14.19 42.42
CA VAL A 581 18.48 -13.94 41.00
C VAL A 581 18.13 -15.14 40.11
N ASP A 582 18.50 -16.36 40.53
CA ASP A 582 18.24 -17.55 39.73
C ASP A 582 16.74 -17.92 39.76
N ASP A 583 16.08 -17.75 40.91
CA ASP A 583 14.64 -18.01 41.06
C ASP A 583 13.80 -16.97 40.29
N LEU A 584 14.18 -15.69 40.34
CA LEU A 584 13.53 -14.61 39.60
C LEU A 584 13.83 -14.69 38.10
N PHE A 585 15.05 -15.05 37.70
CA PHE A 585 15.36 -15.31 36.30
C PHE A 585 14.47 -16.44 35.77
N THR A 586 14.44 -17.58 36.45
CA THR A 586 13.58 -18.72 36.10
C THR A 586 12.10 -18.32 36.13
N GLY A 587 11.70 -17.50 37.10
CA GLY A 587 10.37 -16.93 37.22
C GLY A 587 10.00 -16.11 35.98
N VAL A 588 10.82 -15.16 35.56
CA VAL A 588 10.54 -14.25 34.43
C VAL A 588 10.61 -14.98 33.08
N THR A 589 11.55 -15.92 32.90
CA THR A 589 11.80 -16.58 31.62
C THR A 589 11.00 -17.86 31.41
N ASP A 590 10.96 -18.74 32.42
CA ASP A 590 10.49 -20.12 32.26
C ASP A 590 9.05 -20.30 32.75
N ARG A 591 8.52 -19.35 33.53
CA ARG A 591 7.22 -19.48 34.21
C ARG A 591 6.25 -18.33 33.92
N VAL A 592 6.70 -17.09 34.05
CA VAL A 592 5.88 -15.89 33.82
C VAL A 592 5.86 -15.49 32.33
N TRP A 593 6.70 -16.10 31.49
CA TRP A 593 6.72 -15.89 30.03
C TRP A 593 6.63 -14.41 29.60
N ALA A 594 7.10 -13.49 30.44
CA ALA A 594 7.26 -12.10 30.04
C ALA A 594 8.41 -12.03 29.04
N LEU A 595 9.49 -12.76 29.32
CA LEU A 595 10.66 -12.89 28.45
C LEU A 595 10.75 -14.28 27.82
N THR A 596 11.17 -14.35 26.56
CA THR A 596 11.26 -15.61 25.82
C THR A 596 12.56 -15.68 25.03
N SER A 597 13.10 -16.90 24.90
CA SER A 597 14.28 -17.15 24.07
C SER A 597 13.88 -17.15 22.59
N LYS A 598 14.48 -16.24 21.81
CA LYS A 598 14.30 -16.15 20.34
C LYS A 598 15.51 -16.61 19.54
N ALA A 599 16.74 -16.37 20.02
CA ALA A 599 17.98 -16.88 19.46
C ALA A 599 18.76 -17.68 20.52
N GLN A 600 19.74 -18.52 20.12
CA GLN A 600 20.53 -19.33 21.04
C GLN A 600 21.28 -18.45 22.08
N GLY A 601 20.68 -18.27 23.26
CA GLY A 601 21.28 -17.61 24.41
C GLY A 601 20.82 -16.18 24.72
N THR A 602 19.85 -15.62 23.98
CA THR A 602 19.28 -14.28 24.22
C THR A 602 17.78 -14.32 24.55
N PHE A 603 17.30 -13.32 25.29
CA PHE A 603 15.93 -13.18 25.78
C PHE A 603 15.36 -11.79 25.48
N GLU A 604 14.09 -11.73 25.09
CA GLU A 604 13.33 -10.49 24.87
C GLU A 604 11.86 -10.67 25.27
N PHE A 605 11.10 -9.56 25.34
CA PHE A 605 9.67 -9.64 25.55
C PHE A 605 8.95 -10.33 24.39
N ASP A 606 7.99 -11.19 24.73
CA ASP A 606 7.26 -11.99 23.75
C ASP A 606 6.55 -11.15 22.68
N VAL A 607 5.93 -10.06 23.11
CA VAL A 607 5.32 -9.05 22.22
C VAL A 607 5.59 -7.65 22.74
N GLN A 608 5.78 -6.72 21.80
CA GLN A 608 6.13 -5.33 22.10
C GLN A 608 5.11 -4.59 23.01
N PRO A 609 3.78 -4.76 22.87
CA PRO A 609 2.83 -4.07 23.75
C PRO A 609 2.97 -4.42 25.23
N LEU A 610 3.48 -5.62 25.57
CA LEU A 610 3.77 -5.98 26.96
C LEU A 610 5.05 -5.32 27.46
N ARG A 611 6.08 -5.23 26.61
CA ARG A 611 7.28 -4.44 26.92
C ARG A 611 6.91 -2.99 27.22
N GLU A 612 6.06 -2.39 26.39
CA GLU A 612 5.52 -1.03 26.55
C GLU A 612 4.68 -0.90 27.85
N TYR A 613 3.82 -1.87 28.16
CA TYR A 613 3.03 -1.92 29.40
C TYR A 613 3.92 -1.98 30.65
N PHE A 614 4.89 -2.90 30.70
CA PHE A 614 5.77 -3.07 31.85
C PHE A 614 6.75 -1.89 32.01
N ALA A 615 7.24 -1.31 30.91
CA ALA A 615 8.00 -0.08 30.95
C ALA A 615 7.20 1.08 31.57
N ALA A 616 5.94 1.24 31.15
CA ALA A 616 5.04 2.24 31.72
C ALA A 616 4.78 1.99 33.21
N ARG A 617 4.52 0.74 33.60
CA ARG A 617 4.28 0.36 35.00
C ARG A 617 5.48 0.71 35.88
N TYR A 618 6.69 0.37 35.43
CA TYR A 618 7.90 0.65 36.19
C TYR A 618 8.15 2.14 36.38
N MET A 619 8.06 2.92 35.30
CA MET A 619 8.19 4.38 35.38
C MET A 619 7.13 4.99 36.29
N TYR A 620 5.90 4.49 36.26
CA TYR A 620 4.82 5.04 37.06
C TYR A 620 4.94 4.71 38.56
N GLU A 621 5.27 3.45 38.89
CA GLU A 621 5.33 2.97 40.28
C GLU A 621 6.63 3.37 40.99
N PHE A 622 7.78 3.31 40.30
CA PHE A 622 9.10 3.38 40.95
C PHE A 622 9.87 4.68 40.70
N ALA A 623 9.51 5.47 39.68
CA ALA A 623 10.22 6.72 39.45
C ALA A 623 9.95 7.72 40.60
N GLY A 624 11.03 8.28 41.13
CA GLY A 624 10.99 9.22 42.25
C GLY A 624 10.56 8.61 43.58
N ALA A 625 10.64 7.28 43.76
CA ALA A 625 10.20 6.60 44.98
C ALA A 625 10.78 7.22 46.28
N ASP A 626 12.04 7.66 46.24
CA ASP A 626 12.71 8.29 47.41
C ASP A 626 12.65 9.82 47.41
N GLN A 627 12.01 10.40 46.40
CA GLN A 627 11.90 11.84 46.21
C GLN A 627 10.48 12.30 46.51
N ARG A 628 10.26 12.83 47.72
CA ARG A 628 8.94 13.32 48.16
C ARG A 628 8.32 14.39 47.26
N THR A 629 9.13 15.09 46.47
CA THR A 629 8.72 16.18 45.57
C THR A 629 8.79 15.79 44.09
N PHE A 630 8.94 14.51 43.76
CA PHE A 630 9.02 14.07 42.37
C PHE A 630 7.69 14.28 41.65
N ASP A 631 7.74 15.00 40.54
CA ASP A 631 6.58 15.23 39.70
C ASP A 631 6.52 14.19 38.57
N ARG A 632 5.61 13.22 38.70
CA ARG A 632 5.37 12.22 37.65
C ARG A 632 4.94 12.84 36.32
N SER A 633 4.41 14.06 36.33
CA SER A 633 4.04 14.78 35.11
C SER A 633 5.25 15.01 34.20
N GLU A 634 6.46 15.16 34.75
CA GLU A 634 7.72 15.31 34.01
C GLU A 634 7.98 14.10 33.09
N ILE A 635 7.68 12.89 33.55
CA ILE A 635 7.82 11.67 32.73
C ILE A 635 6.87 11.74 31.54
N LEU A 636 5.60 12.12 31.77
CA LEU A 636 4.62 12.22 30.69
C LEU A 636 5.10 13.19 29.60
N ARG A 637 5.62 14.37 29.98
CA ARG A 637 6.17 15.36 29.05
C ARG A 637 7.22 14.76 28.13
N HIS A 638 8.13 13.96 28.68
CA HIS A 638 9.15 13.29 27.90
C HIS A 638 8.59 12.16 27.01
N LEU A 639 7.56 11.44 27.45
CA LEU A 639 6.95 10.39 26.64
C LEU A 639 6.20 10.96 25.43
N VAL A 640 5.37 12.00 25.61
CA VAL A 640 4.50 12.54 24.55
C VAL A 640 5.26 13.28 23.44
N ARG A 641 6.49 13.72 23.69
CA ARG A 641 7.39 14.30 22.67
C ARG A 641 7.97 13.25 21.71
N ARG A 642 7.83 11.96 22.03
CA ARG A 642 8.53 10.86 21.35
C ARG A 642 7.52 9.88 20.76
N SER A 643 7.48 9.80 19.43
CA SER A 643 6.62 8.86 18.70
C SER A 643 6.87 7.39 19.09
N TYR A 644 8.14 7.02 19.34
CA TYR A 644 8.52 5.68 19.81
C TYR A 644 7.84 5.25 21.12
N TRP A 645 7.59 6.21 22.03
CA TRP A 645 7.02 5.97 23.35
C TRP A 645 5.51 6.18 23.41
N LEU A 646 4.82 6.38 22.28
CA LEU A 646 3.39 6.70 22.25
C LEU A 646 2.54 5.68 23.02
N ASN A 647 2.70 4.37 22.77
CA ASN A 647 1.94 3.37 23.51
C ASN A 647 2.33 3.28 24.99
N THR A 648 3.61 3.45 25.31
CA THR A 648 4.06 3.54 26.71
C THR A 648 3.41 4.74 27.40
N SER A 649 3.25 5.88 26.71
CA SER A 649 2.56 7.07 27.24
C SER A 649 1.08 6.80 27.55
N ARG A 650 0.41 6.01 26.69
CA ARG A 650 -0.99 5.58 26.89
C ARG A 650 -1.11 4.73 28.15
N PHE A 651 -0.26 3.72 28.30
CA PHE A 651 -0.24 2.89 29.50
C PHE A 651 0.13 3.68 30.75
N PHE A 652 1.17 4.53 30.68
CA PHE A 652 1.64 5.36 31.79
C PHE A 652 0.53 6.28 32.30
N ALA A 653 -0.14 6.99 31.40
CA ALA A 653 -1.26 7.84 31.77
C ALA A 653 -2.44 7.01 32.30
N GLY A 654 -2.70 5.83 31.74
CA GLY A 654 -3.76 4.93 32.20
C GLY A 654 -3.53 4.32 33.60
N PHE A 655 -2.29 4.27 34.11
CA PHE A 655 -2.02 3.88 35.50
C PHE A 655 -2.36 4.98 36.51
N SER A 656 -2.60 6.21 36.04
CA SER A 656 -2.75 7.38 36.91
C SER A 656 -4.01 7.31 37.77
N ARG A 657 -3.85 7.69 39.03
CA ARG A 657 -4.99 7.74 39.96
C ARG A 657 -5.86 8.96 39.67
N PRO A 658 -7.16 8.94 40.01
CA PRO A 658 -8.05 10.07 39.74
C PRO A 658 -7.51 11.43 40.24
N ASN A 659 -6.81 11.45 41.38
CA ASN A 659 -6.22 12.67 41.95
C ASN A 659 -5.00 13.22 41.19
N GLU A 660 -4.37 12.43 40.32
CA GLU A 660 -3.19 12.82 39.54
C GLU A 660 -3.56 13.29 38.12
N LEU A 661 -4.75 12.92 37.62
CA LEU A 661 -5.18 13.25 36.25
C LEU A 661 -5.12 14.74 35.93
N ALA A 662 -5.39 15.61 36.92
CA ALA A 662 -5.34 17.06 36.72
C ALA A 662 -3.92 17.57 36.42
N GLY A 663 -2.90 16.99 37.06
CA GLY A 663 -1.49 17.32 36.82
C GLY A 663 -0.98 16.78 35.49
N LEU A 664 -1.51 15.63 35.02
CA LEU A 664 -1.20 15.15 33.68
C LEU A 664 -1.70 16.10 32.58
N VAL A 665 -2.94 16.60 32.70
CA VAL A 665 -3.48 17.56 31.73
C VAL A 665 -2.72 18.89 31.79
N GLU A 666 -2.37 19.36 32.98
CA GLU A 666 -1.52 20.55 33.16
C GLU A 666 -0.16 20.39 32.47
N ALA A 667 0.48 19.22 32.61
CA ALA A 667 1.71 18.94 31.87
C ALA A 667 1.51 18.93 30.34
N LEU A 668 0.41 18.39 29.84
CA LEU A 668 0.12 18.43 28.40
C LEU A 668 -0.13 19.86 27.90
N GLU A 669 -0.81 20.69 28.68
CA GLU A 669 -1.03 22.11 28.41
C GLU A 669 0.30 22.88 28.38
N GLU A 670 1.16 22.70 29.40
CA GLU A 670 2.48 23.33 29.46
C GLU A 670 3.39 22.91 28.28
N GLU A 671 3.34 21.64 27.88
CA GLU A 671 4.10 21.15 26.72
C GLU A 671 3.59 21.74 25.40
N ARG A 672 2.28 21.95 25.30
CA ARG A 672 1.69 22.59 24.12
C ARG A 672 2.15 24.04 24.04
N ASP A 673 2.13 24.74 25.16
CA ASP A 673 2.52 26.15 25.26
C ASP A 673 4.03 26.33 25.06
N ALA A 674 4.85 25.33 25.39
CA ALA A 674 6.28 25.30 25.09
C ALA A 674 6.60 25.13 23.59
N GLY A 675 5.64 24.67 22.78
CA GLY A 675 5.77 24.57 21.32
C GLY A 675 6.72 23.49 20.79
N ALA A 676 7.21 22.59 21.65
CA ALA A 676 8.15 21.54 21.25
C ALA A 676 7.41 20.37 20.55
N ARG A 677 7.75 20.10 19.28
CA ARG A 677 7.12 19.04 18.46
C ARG A 677 5.58 19.10 18.48
N PRO A 678 5.00 20.23 18.04
CA PRO A 678 3.59 20.55 18.29
C PRO A 678 2.63 19.51 17.71
N ARG A 679 2.96 18.89 16.57
CA ARG A 679 2.15 17.81 15.98
C ARG A 679 2.16 16.54 16.81
N GLN A 680 3.35 16.07 17.23
CA GLN A 680 3.50 14.80 17.98
C GLN A 680 2.81 14.86 19.34
N LEU A 681 2.91 16.00 20.04
CA LEU A 681 2.21 16.21 21.30
C LEU A 681 0.69 16.08 21.15
N ARG A 682 0.11 16.81 20.17
CA ARG A 682 -1.33 16.82 19.91
C ARG A 682 -1.86 15.43 19.57
N LEU A 683 -1.15 14.69 18.72
CA LEU A 683 -1.49 13.31 18.40
C LEU A 683 -1.44 12.40 19.64
N SER A 684 -0.45 12.58 20.51
CA SER A 684 -0.36 11.82 21.76
C SER A 684 -1.53 12.14 22.70
N ALA A 685 -1.78 13.43 22.96
CA ALA A 685 -2.88 13.89 23.80
C ALA A 685 -4.26 13.41 23.27
N TRP A 686 -4.44 13.40 21.95
CA TRP A 686 -5.69 12.95 21.31
C TRP A 686 -5.95 11.48 21.60
N VAL A 687 -4.91 10.65 21.47
CA VAL A 687 -5.01 9.21 21.77
C VAL A 687 -5.27 8.97 23.26
N LEU A 688 -4.70 9.77 24.18
CA LEU A 688 -5.01 9.67 25.61
C LEU A 688 -6.47 10.01 25.92
N LEU A 689 -7.03 11.03 25.26
CA LEU A 689 -8.45 11.37 25.35
C LEU A 689 -9.32 10.22 24.81
N ALA A 690 -8.97 9.68 23.64
CA ALA A 690 -9.69 8.57 23.01
C ALA A 690 -9.68 7.28 23.84
N ASP A 691 -8.57 7.01 24.54
CA ASP A 691 -8.43 5.88 25.47
C ASP A 691 -9.28 6.03 26.75
N GLY A 692 -9.83 7.22 27.01
CA GLY A 692 -10.64 7.48 28.19
C GLY A 692 -9.81 7.66 29.47
N VAL A 693 -8.52 7.98 29.35
CA VAL A 693 -7.62 8.20 30.51
C VAL A 693 -8.21 9.21 31.49
N PHE A 694 -8.86 10.25 30.97
CA PHE A 694 -9.41 11.34 31.78
C PHE A 694 -10.87 11.11 32.23
N SER A 695 -11.51 10.00 31.83
CA SER A 695 -12.94 9.75 32.08
C SER A 695 -13.30 9.63 33.56
N GLY A 696 -12.31 9.37 34.43
CA GLY A 696 -12.50 9.34 35.89
C GLY A 696 -12.87 10.70 36.50
N ARG A 697 -12.68 11.82 35.78
CA ARG A 697 -13.04 13.18 36.23
C ARG A 697 -13.48 14.07 35.06
N SER A 698 -14.77 14.34 34.95
CA SER A 698 -15.35 15.15 33.84
C SER A 698 -14.66 16.51 33.65
N ARG A 699 -14.36 17.24 34.73
CA ARG A 699 -13.66 18.53 34.63
C ARG A 699 -12.26 18.40 34.02
N THR A 700 -11.53 17.32 34.34
CA THR A 700 -10.20 17.07 33.77
C THR A 700 -10.31 16.62 32.32
N GLN A 701 -11.30 15.78 32.00
CA GLN A 701 -11.60 15.38 30.63
C GLN A 701 -11.95 16.58 29.74
N HIS A 702 -12.77 17.51 30.23
CA HIS A 702 -13.10 18.73 29.50
C HIS A 702 -11.86 19.59 29.23
N ARG A 703 -10.97 19.77 30.22
CA ARG A 703 -9.69 20.47 30.00
C ARG A 703 -8.83 19.79 28.94
N ALA A 704 -8.72 18.45 28.98
CA ALA A 704 -7.99 17.70 27.96
C ALA A 704 -8.61 17.86 26.57
N ALA A 705 -9.94 17.92 26.47
CA ALA A 705 -10.64 18.22 25.24
C ALA A 705 -10.41 19.66 24.75
N ASP A 706 -10.39 20.65 25.65
CA ASP A 706 -10.14 22.06 25.34
C ASP A 706 -8.78 22.28 24.65
N MET A 707 -7.82 21.36 24.83
CA MET A 707 -6.54 21.39 24.12
C MET A 707 -6.69 21.32 22.59
N PHE A 708 -7.81 20.84 22.07
CA PHE A 708 -8.04 20.68 20.62
C PHE A 708 -8.84 21.82 19.99
N LEU A 709 -9.10 22.89 20.75
CA LEU A 709 -9.86 24.05 20.26
C LEU A 709 -8.99 25.10 19.56
N ASP A 710 -7.66 25.05 19.72
CA ASP A 710 -6.74 25.94 19.00
C ASP A 710 -6.60 25.56 17.53
N ASP A 711 -6.28 26.57 16.71
CA ASP A 711 -6.23 26.44 15.26
C ASP A 711 -5.23 25.38 14.79
N LEU A 712 -4.07 25.28 15.44
CA LEU A 712 -3.04 24.31 15.08
C LEU A 712 -3.47 22.88 15.44
N SER A 713 -4.18 22.70 16.56
CA SER A 713 -4.79 21.43 16.93
C SER A 713 -5.85 20.97 15.93
N VAL A 714 -6.80 21.85 15.58
CA VAL A 714 -7.82 21.53 14.57
C VAL A 714 -7.15 21.11 13.26
N ARG A 715 -6.17 21.90 12.81
CA ARG A 715 -5.44 21.67 11.55
C ARG A 715 -4.74 20.30 11.51
N PHE A 716 -3.99 19.96 12.56
CA PHE A 716 -3.27 18.69 12.60
C PHE A 716 -4.18 17.48 12.79
N ILE A 717 -5.18 17.57 13.67
CA ILE A 717 -6.07 16.45 13.95
C ILE A 717 -7.01 16.18 12.77
N HIS A 718 -7.59 17.22 12.16
CA HIS A 718 -8.40 17.07 10.93
C HIS A 718 -7.57 16.44 9.82
N ARG A 719 -6.34 16.92 9.59
CA ARG A 719 -5.43 16.32 8.61
C ARG A 719 -5.12 14.85 8.93
N ALA A 720 -4.88 14.53 10.21
CA ALA A 720 -4.60 13.16 10.62
C ALA A 720 -5.81 12.26 10.37
N LEU A 721 -7.03 12.66 10.76
CA LEU A 721 -8.24 11.87 10.53
C LEU A 721 -8.60 11.69 9.05
N THR A 722 -8.28 12.66 8.20
CA THR A 722 -8.58 12.61 6.75
C THR A 722 -7.52 11.87 5.92
N THR A 723 -6.33 11.62 6.46
CA THR A 723 -5.23 10.96 5.72
C THR A 723 -4.64 9.73 6.40
N GLN A 724 -4.95 9.51 7.68
CA GLN A 724 -4.49 8.39 8.47
C GLN A 724 -5.72 7.63 8.98
N ASP A 725 -6.00 6.49 8.38
CA ASP A 725 -7.18 5.67 8.73
C ASP A 725 -7.13 5.10 10.17
N ASP A 726 -5.99 5.19 10.85
CA ASP A 726 -5.71 4.50 12.11
C ASP A 726 -5.77 5.39 13.37
N LEU A 727 -6.08 6.69 13.29
CA LEU A 727 -6.17 7.54 14.48
C LEU A 727 -7.47 7.23 15.25
N PRO A 728 -7.43 6.82 16.54
CA PRO A 728 -8.65 6.52 17.29
C PRO A 728 -9.45 7.79 17.55
N VAL A 729 -10.78 7.71 17.38
CA VAL A 729 -11.71 8.81 17.67
C VAL A 729 -12.27 8.63 19.09
N PRO A 730 -12.23 9.68 19.95
CA PRO A 730 -12.88 9.63 21.25
C PRO A 730 -14.38 9.36 21.13
N THR A 731 -14.94 8.61 22.07
CA THR A 731 -16.40 8.38 22.15
C THR A 731 -17.09 9.51 22.92
N ARG A 732 -18.43 9.59 22.84
CA ARG A 732 -19.21 10.67 23.49
C ARG A 732 -18.96 10.79 24.99
N ASP A 733 -18.82 9.66 25.70
CA ASP A 733 -18.50 9.56 27.13
C ASP A 733 -17.01 9.84 27.46
N ARG A 734 -16.16 9.95 26.42
CA ARG A 734 -14.72 10.21 26.51
C ARG A 734 -14.34 11.63 26.09
N GLY A 735 -15.27 12.58 26.17
CA GLY A 735 -15.05 14.00 25.89
C GLY A 735 -15.37 14.43 24.45
N ALA A 736 -15.72 13.51 23.55
CA ALA A 736 -16.06 13.84 22.16
C ALA A 736 -17.26 14.79 22.06
N GLN A 737 -18.31 14.54 22.86
CA GLN A 737 -19.50 15.40 22.88
C GLN A 737 -19.13 16.83 23.27
N TYR A 738 -18.41 16.99 24.38
CA TYR A 738 -18.00 18.30 24.88
C TYR A 738 -17.10 19.03 23.86
N LEU A 739 -16.15 18.34 23.24
CA LEU A 739 -15.28 18.93 22.21
C LEU A 739 -16.09 19.37 20.99
N ALA A 740 -16.99 18.52 20.50
CA ALA A 740 -17.84 18.87 19.36
C ALA A 740 -18.71 20.08 19.67
N ASP A 741 -19.35 20.13 20.84
CA ASP A 741 -20.17 21.27 21.27
C ASP A 741 -19.35 22.56 21.28
N LYS A 742 -18.09 22.51 21.76
CA LYS A 742 -17.18 23.67 21.79
C LYS A 742 -16.70 24.10 20.41
N LEU A 743 -16.42 23.15 19.51
CA LEU A 743 -16.07 23.46 18.11
C LEU A 743 -17.26 24.11 17.39
N LEU A 744 -18.47 23.60 17.58
CA LEU A 744 -19.70 24.18 17.04
C LEU A 744 -19.98 25.57 17.65
N GLU A 745 -19.69 25.77 18.94
CA GLU A 745 -19.72 27.08 19.58
C GLU A 745 -18.76 28.06 18.87
N LEU A 746 -17.49 27.68 18.63
CA LEU A 746 -16.53 28.51 17.89
C LEU A 746 -17.00 28.85 16.47
N VAL A 747 -17.59 27.89 15.77
CA VAL A 747 -18.17 28.08 14.43
C VAL A 747 -19.32 29.09 14.49
N SER A 748 -20.22 28.96 15.47
CA SER A 748 -21.35 29.87 15.61
C SER A 748 -20.94 31.32 15.95
N HIS A 749 -19.83 31.51 16.67
CA HIS A 749 -19.29 32.83 17.03
C HIS A 749 -18.62 33.53 15.84
N ASN A 750 -17.90 32.80 15.00
CA ASN A 750 -17.24 33.35 13.81
C ASN A 750 -17.42 32.44 12.59
N PRO A 751 -18.61 32.45 11.96
CA PRO A 751 -18.93 31.52 10.87
C PRO A 751 -18.04 31.71 9.63
N VAL A 752 -17.52 32.92 9.39
CA VAL A 752 -16.67 33.25 8.23
C VAL A 752 -15.18 32.98 8.46
N SER A 753 -14.80 32.39 9.58
CA SER A 753 -13.41 32.00 9.84
C SER A 753 -12.90 31.03 8.77
N ARG A 754 -11.64 31.19 8.34
CA ARG A 754 -10.93 30.21 7.50
C ARG A 754 -10.82 28.82 8.16
N ALA A 755 -10.96 28.74 9.48
CA ALA A 755 -10.96 27.51 10.27
C ALA A 755 -12.32 26.79 10.29
N THR A 756 -13.42 27.47 9.93
CA THR A 756 -14.78 26.94 10.03
C THR A 756 -14.96 25.58 9.36
N PRO A 757 -14.50 25.35 8.11
CA PRO A 757 -14.71 24.07 7.44
C PRO A 757 -14.11 22.89 8.23
N GLU A 758 -12.87 23.02 8.70
CA GLU A 758 -12.20 21.92 9.41
C GLU A 758 -12.69 21.74 10.84
N ARG A 759 -13.10 22.82 11.52
CA ARG A 759 -13.77 22.74 12.83
C ARG A 759 -15.10 22.01 12.72
N LEU A 760 -15.87 22.32 11.67
CA LEU A 760 -17.15 21.70 11.39
C LEU A 760 -16.95 20.20 11.08
N ASP A 761 -16.06 19.87 10.15
CA ASP A 761 -15.72 18.48 9.82
C ASP A 761 -15.31 17.70 11.08
N LEU A 762 -14.43 18.26 11.91
CA LEU A 762 -13.98 17.60 13.15
C LEU A 762 -15.13 17.38 14.14
N ALA A 763 -16.02 18.36 14.31
CA ALA A 763 -17.20 18.21 15.16
C ALA A 763 -18.15 17.11 14.65
N LEU A 764 -18.33 17.00 13.33
CA LEU A 764 -19.16 15.97 12.70
C LEU A 764 -18.55 14.57 12.91
N TYR A 765 -17.23 14.42 12.75
CA TYR A 765 -16.52 13.17 13.05
C TYR A 765 -16.68 12.72 14.51
N LEU A 766 -16.77 13.66 15.45
CA LEU A 766 -16.89 13.38 16.88
C LEU A 766 -18.32 13.05 17.32
N LEU A 767 -19.33 13.70 16.72
CA LEU A 767 -20.75 13.46 17.04
C LEU A 767 -21.25 12.18 16.39
N ASP A 768 -20.92 11.99 15.11
CA ASP A 768 -21.48 10.98 14.21
C ASP A 768 -23.02 10.89 14.32
N ASP A 769 -23.67 12.07 14.26
CA ASP A 769 -25.09 12.23 14.57
C ASP A 769 -25.72 13.35 13.75
N ALA A 770 -26.42 12.96 12.70
CA ALA A 770 -27.10 13.91 11.83
C ALA A 770 -28.24 14.66 12.53
N ASP A 771 -28.88 14.05 13.53
CA ASP A 771 -30.01 14.66 14.23
C ASP A 771 -29.51 15.70 15.23
N ALA A 772 -28.50 15.35 16.04
CA ALA A 772 -27.86 16.31 16.94
C ALA A 772 -27.26 17.51 16.20
N PHE A 773 -26.60 17.27 15.06
CA PHE A 773 -26.10 18.36 14.23
C PHE A 773 -27.21 19.27 13.70
N HIS A 774 -28.32 18.68 13.23
CA HIS A 774 -29.45 19.45 12.72
C HIS A 774 -30.11 20.29 13.81
N GLU A 775 -30.27 19.77 15.03
CA GLU A 775 -30.79 20.50 16.18
C GLU A 775 -29.93 21.72 16.55
N TRP A 776 -28.61 21.62 16.38
CA TRP A 776 -27.71 22.76 16.53
C TRP A 776 -27.83 23.74 15.36
N TRP A 777 -27.75 23.26 14.13
CA TRP A 777 -27.68 24.11 12.93
C TRP A 777 -28.99 24.86 12.64
N HIS A 778 -30.14 24.21 12.83
CA HIS A 778 -31.45 24.72 12.42
C HIS A 778 -31.81 26.08 13.05
N PRO A 779 -31.68 26.30 14.37
CA PRO A 779 -31.96 27.61 14.99
C PRO A 779 -31.06 28.75 14.46
N HIS A 780 -29.84 28.44 14.03
CA HIS A 780 -28.96 29.43 13.43
C HIS A 780 -29.34 29.72 11.97
N MET A 781 -29.67 28.67 11.21
CA MET A 781 -30.19 28.81 9.85
C MET A 781 -31.48 29.62 9.85
N GLU A 782 -32.43 29.35 10.74
CA GLU A 782 -33.71 30.07 10.84
C GLU A 782 -33.50 31.58 10.98
N ARG A 783 -32.55 32.01 11.84
CA ARG A 783 -32.18 33.44 11.98
C ARG A 783 -31.44 33.99 10.76
N ALA A 784 -30.74 33.13 10.02
CA ALA A 784 -29.98 33.52 8.85
C ALA A 784 -30.85 33.70 7.59
N ILE A 785 -32.04 33.10 7.53
CA ILE A 785 -32.98 33.23 6.41
C ILE A 785 -33.25 34.72 6.12
N GLY A 786 -33.03 35.13 4.87
CA GLY A 786 -33.22 36.51 4.41
C GLY A 786 -32.15 37.51 4.85
N SER A 787 -31.14 37.07 5.60
CA SER A 787 -30.02 37.91 6.04
C SER A 787 -28.80 37.79 5.12
N SER A 788 -27.77 38.61 5.34
CA SER A 788 -26.47 38.48 4.68
C SER A 788 -25.71 37.19 5.02
N TRP A 789 -26.13 36.45 6.06
CA TRP A 789 -25.50 35.21 6.51
C TRP A 789 -26.17 33.96 5.93
N GLU A 790 -27.24 34.11 5.16
CA GLU A 790 -28.01 33.01 4.59
C GLU A 790 -27.12 32.01 3.83
N ALA A 791 -26.27 32.51 2.92
CA ALA A 791 -25.40 31.67 2.10
C ALA A 791 -24.34 30.91 2.93
N GLU A 792 -23.85 31.52 4.02
CA GLU A 792 -22.83 30.91 4.87
C GLU A 792 -23.42 29.74 5.68
N TRP A 793 -24.58 29.93 6.30
CA TRP A 793 -25.27 28.87 7.02
C TRP A 793 -25.76 27.75 6.10
N LEU A 794 -26.14 28.07 4.86
CA LEU A 794 -26.41 27.05 3.84
C LEU A 794 -25.15 26.24 3.50
N ARG A 795 -23.98 26.86 3.36
CA ARG A 795 -22.71 26.14 3.14
C ARG A 795 -22.39 25.18 4.28
N MET A 796 -22.61 25.58 5.54
CA MET A 796 -22.44 24.68 6.69
C MET A 796 -23.46 23.53 6.69
N GLY A 797 -24.68 23.79 6.21
CA GLY A 797 -25.74 22.78 6.08
C GLY A 797 -25.51 21.73 4.98
N THR A 798 -24.42 21.82 4.23
CA THR A 798 -23.94 20.74 3.34
C THR A 798 -23.72 19.44 4.10
N ALA A 799 -23.22 19.56 5.33
CA ALA A 799 -23.16 18.46 6.29
C ALA A 799 -24.54 17.82 6.47
N TYR A 800 -24.59 16.51 6.25
CA TYR A 800 -25.80 15.68 6.32
C TYR A 800 -27.00 16.16 5.47
N HIS A 801 -26.78 17.04 4.48
CA HIS A 801 -27.86 17.65 3.68
C HIS A 801 -28.97 18.27 4.55
N SER A 802 -28.56 19.06 5.54
CA SER A 802 -29.44 19.57 6.60
C SER A 802 -30.57 20.46 6.07
N ALA A 803 -30.38 21.13 4.92
CA ALA A 803 -31.42 21.96 4.32
C ALA A 803 -32.60 21.14 3.73
N SER A 804 -32.44 19.82 3.56
CA SER A 804 -33.54 18.94 3.14
C SER A 804 -34.67 18.83 4.18
N ARG A 805 -34.38 19.17 5.44
CA ARG A 805 -35.31 19.10 6.57
C ARG A 805 -36.05 20.41 6.84
N LEU A 806 -35.73 21.49 6.13
CA LEU A 806 -36.41 22.78 6.29
C LEU A 806 -37.90 22.67 5.92
N THR A 807 -38.74 23.37 6.67
CA THR A 807 -40.18 23.45 6.42
C THR A 807 -40.46 24.26 5.16
N ARG A 808 -41.63 24.04 4.54
CA ARG A 808 -42.05 24.79 3.34
C ARG A 808 -42.05 26.31 3.55
N SER A 809 -42.40 26.77 4.76
CA SER A 809 -42.42 28.20 5.09
C SER A 809 -41.01 28.78 5.12
N GLU A 810 -40.05 28.07 5.71
CA GLU A 810 -38.65 28.49 5.75
C GLU A 810 -38.05 28.53 4.34
N ILE A 811 -38.30 27.49 3.54
CA ILE A 811 -37.85 27.45 2.14
C ILE A 811 -38.40 28.63 1.34
N ALA A 812 -39.68 28.97 1.50
CA ALA A 812 -40.30 30.08 0.79
C ALA A 812 -39.68 31.44 1.14
N ASN A 813 -39.15 31.59 2.36
CA ASN A 813 -38.52 32.81 2.86
C ASN A 813 -37.04 32.95 2.48
N LEU A 814 -36.40 31.89 1.98
CA LEU A 814 -35.01 31.96 1.49
C LEU A 814 -34.90 32.94 0.34
N THR A 815 -33.95 33.87 0.44
CA THR A 815 -33.73 34.90 -0.58
C THR A 815 -32.92 34.36 -1.75
N LEU A 816 -31.90 33.53 -1.47
CA LEU A 816 -30.90 33.02 -2.39
C LEU A 816 -30.38 34.15 -3.28
N ALA A 817 -29.74 35.14 -2.64
CA ALA A 817 -29.47 36.46 -3.23
C ALA A 817 -28.65 36.42 -4.53
N ASP A 818 -27.84 35.39 -4.73
CA ASP A 818 -27.04 35.16 -5.92
C ASP A 818 -26.87 33.66 -6.24
N GLU A 819 -26.20 33.34 -7.35
CA GLU A 819 -25.94 31.97 -7.77
C GLU A 819 -25.08 31.19 -6.78
N THR A 820 -24.23 31.85 -5.98
CA THR A 820 -23.40 31.17 -4.98
C THR A 820 -24.23 30.73 -3.78
N ALA A 821 -25.20 31.55 -3.35
CA ALA A 821 -26.15 31.19 -2.32
C ALA A 821 -27.09 30.07 -2.79
N ALA A 822 -27.55 30.13 -4.04
CA ALA A 822 -28.37 29.07 -4.64
C ALA A 822 -27.59 27.76 -4.83
N ALA A 823 -26.31 27.83 -5.18
CA ALA A 823 -25.42 26.66 -5.25
C ALA A 823 -25.16 26.06 -3.86
N ALA A 824 -24.97 26.89 -2.83
CA ALA A 824 -24.86 26.42 -1.43
C ALA A 824 -26.15 25.73 -0.98
N ALA A 825 -27.33 26.29 -1.28
CA ALA A 825 -28.62 25.65 -0.99
C ALA A 825 -28.77 24.30 -1.72
N LEU A 826 -28.35 24.22 -2.97
CA LEU A 826 -28.34 22.98 -3.74
C LEU A 826 -27.49 21.90 -3.07
N ASP A 827 -26.30 22.25 -2.62
CA ASP A 827 -25.38 21.30 -1.99
C ASP A 827 -25.82 20.89 -0.56
N ALA A 828 -26.44 21.83 0.17
CA ALA A 828 -27.13 21.59 1.44
C ALA A 828 -28.36 20.68 1.31
N GLY A 829 -28.76 20.31 0.09
CA GLY A 829 -29.87 19.40 -0.18
C GLY A 829 -31.25 20.04 -0.04
N LEU A 830 -31.34 21.37 -0.15
CA LEU A 830 -32.61 22.11 -0.15
C LEU A 830 -33.57 21.49 -1.16
N SER A 831 -34.79 21.16 -0.73
CA SER A 831 -35.80 20.50 -1.56
C SER A 831 -37.02 21.40 -1.78
N PRO A 832 -36.93 22.38 -2.70
CA PRO A 832 -38.01 23.34 -2.93
C PRO A 832 -39.20 22.75 -3.69
N ASP A 833 -40.38 23.36 -3.52
CA ASP A 833 -41.59 23.00 -4.25
C ASP A 833 -41.42 23.26 -5.76
N ARG A 834 -42.06 22.41 -6.59
CA ARG A 834 -42.01 22.51 -8.05
C ARG A 834 -42.50 23.88 -8.53
N GLY A 835 -41.66 24.57 -9.32
CA GLY A 835 -41.97 25.87 -9.91
C GLY A 835 -41.84 27.05 -8.93
N SER A 836 -41.37 26.81 -7.71
CA SER A 836 -41.08 27.89 -6.76
C SER A 836 -39.90 28.76 -7.22
N ARG A 837 -39.80 29.96 -6.66
CA ARG A 837 -38.67 30.88 -6.92
C ARG A 837 -37.33 30.23 -6.56
N GLN A 838 -37.25 29.54 -5.42
CA GLN A 838 -36.03 28.90 -4.94
C GLN A 838 -35.57 27.78 -5.88
N GLU A 839 -36.49 26.97 -6.40
CA GLU A 839 -36.15 25.95 -7.40
C GLU A 839 -35.59 26.58 -8.68
N LEU A 840 -36.21 27.67 -9.17
CA LEU A 840 -35.72 28.38 -10.35
C LEU A 840 -34.32 28.97 -10.15
N LEU A 841 -34.05 29.55 -8.97
CA LEU A 841 -32.71 30.08 -8.63
C LEU A 841 -31.66 28.95 -8.57
N MET A 842 -31.99 27.79 -8.00
CA MET A 842 -31.11 26.63 -7.99
C MET A 842 -30.84 26.07 -9.40
N ILE A 843 -31.88 26.02 -10.25
CA ILE A 843 -31.71 25.66 -11.67
C ILE A 843 -30.78 26.68 -12.35
N GLN A 844 -30.97 27.98 -12.08
CA GLN A 844 -30.15 29.01 -12.70
C GLN A 844 -28.68 28.95 -12.25
N ALA A 845 -28.41 28.62 -10.98
CA ALA A 845 -27.05 28.39 -10.51
C ALA A 845 -26.37 27.22 -11.26
N VAL A 846 -27.10 26.14 -11.56
CA VAL A 846 -26.61 25.04 -12.40
C VAL A 846 -26.34 25.51 -13.83
N LEU A 847 -27.30 26.21 -14.45
CA LEU A 847 -27.19 26.69 -15.83
C LEU A 847 -26.09 27.76 -16.01
N ASN A 848 -25.83 28.55 -14.97
CA ASN A 848 -24.75 29.56 -14.93
C ASN A 848 -23.39 28.96 -14.53
N GLY A 849 -23.30 27.65 -14.28
CA GLY A 849 -22.05 26.92 -14.06
C GLY A 849 -21.53 26.88 -12.61
N HIS A 850 -22.26 27.44 -11.65
CA HIS A 850 -21.84 27.53 -10.24
C HIS A 850 -21.93 26.20 -9.47
N ALA A 851 -22.61 25.20 -10.04
CA ALA A 851 -22.74 23.87 -9.44
C ALA A 851 -21.75 22.82 -9.98
N SER A 852 -20.88 23.19 -10.94
CA SER A 852 -20.01 22.23 -11.65
C SER A 852 -18.99 21.52 -10.75
N GLU A 853 -18.58 22.18 -9.66
CA GLU A 853 -17.64 21.64 -8.66
C GLU A 853 -18.35 20.98 -7.46
N LEU A 854 -19.69 21.00 -7.41
CA LEU A 854 -20.43 20.47 -6.28
C LEU A 854 -20.72 18.97 -6.44
N PRO A 855 -20.75 18.18 -5.36
CA PRO A 855 -21.19 16.78 -5.41
C PRO A 855 -22.63 16.62 -5.93
N CYS A 856 -23.54 17.52 -5.53
CA CYS A 856 -24.97 17.47 -5.87
C CYS A 856 -25.61 16.13 -5.47
N SER A 857 -25.52 15.76 -4.20
CA SER A 857 -25.95 14.45 -3.67
C SER A 857 -27.47 14.33 -3.41
N ALA A 858 -28.22 15.44 -3.40
CA ALA A 858 -29.68 15.42 -3.31
C ALA A 858 -30.37 14.98 -4.62
N ASN A 859 -31.63 14.54 -4.54
CA ASN A 859 -32.42 14.06 -5.69
C ASN A 859 -33.33 15.14 -6.30
N THR A 860 -33.01 16.42 -6.11
CA THR A 860 -33.78 17.56 -6.62
C THR A 860 -33.64 17.72 -8.13
N TYR A 861 -34.50 18.53 -8.74
CA TYR A 861 -34.45 18.76 -10.19
C TYR A 861 -33.12 19.39 -10.63
N ALA A 862 -32.64 20.43 -9.94
CA ALA A 862 -31.34 21.04 -10.19
C ALA A 862 -30.16 20.07 -9.98
N ALA A 863 -30.18 19.25 -8.91
CA ALA A 863 -29.13 18.26 -8.69
C ALA A 863 -29.10 17.19 -9.78
N ASN A 864 -30.27 16.71 -10.23
CA ASN A 864 -30.37 15.75 -11.33
C ASN A 864 -29.89 16.36 -12.66
N LEU A 865 -30.18 17.64 -12.93
CA LEU A 865 -29.62 18.35 -14.09
C LEU A 865 -28.08 18.32 -14.05
N MET A 866 -27.49 18.74 -12.92
CA MET A 866 -26.04 18.80 -12.78
C MET A 866 -25.40 17.42 -12.93
N ARG A 867 -25.98 16.37 -12.33
CA ARG A 867 -25.48 14.99 -12.46
C ARG A 867 -25.42 14.49 -13.91
N VAL A 868 -26.44 14.82 -14.70
CA VAL A 868 -26.53 14.40 -16.11
C VAL A 868 -25.59 15.23 -16.98
N LEU A 869 -25.61 16.55 -16.80
CA LEU A 869 -24.97 17.53 -17.69
C LEU A 869 -23.60 18.02 -17.20
N ARG A 870 -22.98 17.30 -16.26
CA ARG A 870 -21.71 17.68 -15.66
C ARG A 870 -20.58 17.86 -16.69
N PRO A 871 -19.88 19.02 -16.74
CA PRO A 871 -18.77 19.25 -17.68
C PRO A 871 -17.69 18.18 -17.67
N GLN A 872 -17.32 17.66 -16.49
CA GLN A 872 -16.34 16.60 -16.30
C GLN A 872 -16.70 15.31 -17.07
N ASN A 873 -17.99 15.02 -17.28
CA ASN A 873 -18.41 13.87 -18.09
C ASN A 873 -18.11 14.09 -19.58
N PHE A 874 -18.24 15.33 -20.07
CA PHE A 874 -17.93 15.69 -21.45
C PHE A 874 -16.43 15.80 -21.69
N LEU A 875 -15.64 16.21 -20.69
CA LEU A 875 -14.17 16.16 -20.72
C LEU A 875 -13.67 14.71 -20.78
N ARG A 876 -14.20 13.82 -19.93
CA ARG A 876 -13.94 12.36 -19.99
C ARG A 876 -14.22 11.77 -21.36
N MET A 877 -15.30 12.21 -21.99
CA MET A 877 -15.67 11.75 -23.33
C MET A 877 -14.69 12.25 -24.41
N ALA A 878 -14.10 13.44 -24.23
CA ALA A 878 -13.16 14.03 -25.19
C ALA A 878 -11.76 13.39 -25.13
N ASP A 879 -11.27 13.08 -23.92
CA ASP A 879 -9.86 12.69 -23.70
C ASP A 879 -9.61 11.18 -23.55
N GLY A 880 -10.69 10.37 -23.57
CA GLY A 880 -10.59 8.91 -23.56
C GLY A 880 -10.11 8.25 -22.27
N ALA A 881 -9.53 8.97 -21.30
CA ALA A 881 -9.16 8.40 -19.98
C ALA A 881 -8.71 9.42 -18.91
N ASP A 882 -8.10 10.56 -19.24
CA ASP A 882 -7.10 11.17 -18.35
C ASP A 882 -7.56 12.44 -17.60
N VAL A 883 -8.65 12.32 -16.84
CA VAL A 883 -9.12 13.39 -15.93
C VAL A 883 -8.27 13.52 -14.66
N VAL A 884 -7.20 12.74 -14.53
CA VAL A 884 -6.29 12.72 -13.38
C VAL A 884 -5.73 14.13 -13.12
N ASN A 885 -5.50 14.91 -14.18
CA ASN A 885 -5.03 16.28 -14.09
C ASN A 885 -5.98 17.18 -13.29
N LEU A 886 -7.31 16.95 -13.36
CA LEU A 886 -8.28 17.75 -12.62
C LEU A 886 -8.12 17.58 -11.11
N ASP A 887 -7.89 16.36 -10.63
CA ASP A 887 -7.72 16.12 -9.18
C ASP A 887 -6.46 16.80 -8.64
N LEU A 888 -5.36 16.74 -9.41
CA LEU A 888 -4.08 17.33 -9.04
C LEU A 888 -4.15 18.84 -8.85
N VAL A 889 -4.94 19.51 -9.67
CA VAL A 889 -5.17 20.96 -9.56
C VAL A 889 -6.36 21.30 -8.65
N GLY A 890 -6.98 20.31 -8.02
CA GLY A 890 -8.03 20.48 -7.02
C GLY A 890 -9.45 20.64 -7.54
N HIS A 891 -9.72 20.32 -8.81
CA HIS A 891 -11.08 20.26 -9.35
C HIS A 891 -11.82 19.02 -8.86
N PHE A 892 -13.12 19.15 -8.61
CA PHE A 892 -13.95 18.05 -8.15
C PHE A 892 -14.08 16.97 -9.23
N LEU A 893 -13.67 15.74 -8.88
CA LEU A 893 -13.87 14.55 -9.70
C LEU A 893 -15.06 13.73 -9.17
N PRO A 894 -16.18 13.67 -9.92
CA PRO A 894 -17.33 12.87 -9.52
C PRO A 894 -17.05 11.38 -9.74
N ASP A 895 -17.21 10.57 -8.69
CA ASP A 895 -17.37 9.12 -8.80
C ASP A 895 -18.87 8.73 -8.84
N THR A 896 -19.62 9.31 -9.78
CA THR A 896 -21.05 9.01 -9.92
C THR A 896 -21.23 7.82 -10.87
N PRO A 897 -21.72 6.66 -10.38
CA PRO A 897 -21.92 5.48 -11.22
C PRO A 897 -22.89 5.77 -12.37
N ALA A 898 -22.66 5.14 -13.53
CA ALA A 898 -23.51 5.30 -14.72
C ALA A 898 -25.01 5.04 -14.43
N LYS A 899 -25.29 4.08 -13.53
CA LYS A 899 -26.65 3.76 -13.06
C LYS A 899 -27.32 4.96 -12.37
N GLN A 900 -26.62 5.68 -11.50
CA GLN A 900 -27.19 6.85 -10.82
C GLN A 900 -27.49 7.98 -11.80
N ARG A 901 -26.63 8.19 -12.79
CA ARG A 901 -26.86 9.17 -13.87
C ARG A 901 -28.08 8.82 -14.71
N GLN A 902 -28.26 7.55 -15.05
CA GLN A 902 -29.43 7.07 -15.78
C GLN A 902 -30.71 7.26 -14.95
N THR A 903 -30.68 6.99 -13.64
CA THR A 903 -31.81 7.25 -12.73
C THR A 903 -32.14 8.74 -12.64
N ALA A 904 -31.13 9.61 -12.54
CA ALA A 904 -31.34 11.06 -12.55
C ALA A 904 -32.01 11.52 -13.87
N LEU A 905 -31.56 10.98 -15.01
CA LEU A 905 -32.16 11.27 -16.31
C LEU A 905 -33.61 10.78 -16.43
N THR A 906 -33.93 9.60 -15.90
CA THR A 906 -35.31 9.10 -15.84
C THR A 906 -36.20 10.07 -15.05
N ARG A 907 -35.75 10.54 -13.87
CA ARG A 907 -36.52 11.53 -13.07
C ARG A 907 -36.72 12.86 -13.79
N LEU A 908 -35.72 13.33 -14.55
CA LEU A 908 -35.87 14.54 -15.37
C LEU A 908 -36.95 14.34 -16.45
N LYS A 909 -36.95 13.18 -17.13
CA LYS A 909 -37.95 12.83 -18.15
C LYS A 909 -39.36 12.67 -17.60
N ASP A 910 -39.50 12.05 -16.43
CA ASP A 910 -40.81 11.86 -15.79
C ASP A 910 -41.46 13.21 -15.47
N ARG A 911 -40.63 14.23 -15.18
CA ARG A 911 -41.10 15.59 -14.92
C ARG A 911 -41.33 16.42 -16.19
N ASP A 912 -40.43 16.32 -17.17
CA ASP A 912 -40.50 17.01 -18.46
C ASP A 912 -40.11 16.05 -19.60
N PRO A 913 -41.09 15.56 -20.38
CA PRO A 913 -40.86 14.59 -21.44
C PRO A 913 -39.84 15.03 -22.51
N ARG A 914 -39.58 16.33 -22.67
CA ARG A 914 -38.61 16.87 -23.63
C ARG A 914 -37.17 16.40 -23.32
N PHE A 915 -36.89 15.97 -22.09
CA PHE A 915 -35.59 15.36 -21.75
C PHE A 915 -35.32 14.01 -22.45
N ALA A 916 -36.32 13.41 -23.11
CA ALA A 916 -36.09 12.28 -24.02
C ALA A 916 -35.19 12.66 -25.21
N ASP A 917 -35.32 13.89 -25.72
CA ASP A 917 -34.48 14.40 -26.80
C ASP A 917 -33.04 14.59 -26.31
N LEU A 918 -32.87 15.11 -25.10
CA LEU A 918 -31.59 15.25 -24.43
C LEU A 918 -30.90 13.89 -24.18
N GLN A 919 -31.65 12.89 -23.72
CA GLN A 919 -31.14 11.52 -23.58
C GLN A 919 -30.58 10.98 -24.90
N THR A 920 -31.31 11.23 -25.99
CA THR A 920 -30.89 10.80 -27.32
C THR A 920 -29.65 11.56 -27.79
N ALA A 921 -29.53 12.85 -27.44
CA ALA A 921 -28.40 13.71 -27.80
C ALA A 921 -27.10 13.39 -27.05
N LEU A 922 -27.19 12.85 -25.83
CA LEU A 922 -26.04 12.47 -24.99
C LEU A 922 -25.19 11.32 -25.55
N THR A 923 -25.70 10.57 -26.53
CA THR A 923 -25.05 9.36 -27.04
C THR A 923 -24.68 9.49 -28.52
N PHE A 924 -23.68 8.73 -28.95
CA PHE A 924 -23.34 8.65 -30.38
C PHE A 924 -24.44 7.90 -31.14
N ARG A 925 -25.12 8.57 -32.09
CA ARG A 925 -26.04 7.90 -33.01
C ARG A 925 -25.27 7.07 -34.05
N LYS A 926 -25.99 6.20 -34.77
CA LYS A 926 -25.43 5.41 -35.87
C LYS A 926 -24.74 6.34 -36.89
N GLY A 927 -23.44 6.12 -37.12
CA GLY A 927 -22.62 6.95 -38.02
C GLY A 927 -21.99 8.20 -37.39
N GLN A 928 -22.31 8.54 -36.13
CA GLN A 928 -21.74 9.70 -35.42
C GLN A 928 -20.54 9.35 -34.54
N ARG A 929 -20.11 8.08 -34.50
CA ARG A 929 -18.95 7.65 -33.70
C ARG A 929 -17.71 8.45 -34.11
N ARG A 930 -16.98 9.00 -33.14
CA ARG A 930 -15.84 9.92 -33.36
C ARG A 930 -16.19 11.22 -34.09
N THR A 931 -17.42 11.71 -33.92
CA THR A 931 -17.81 13.08 -34.28
C THR A 931 -18.07 13.93 -33.05
N THR A 932 -18.00 15.26 -33.17
CA THR A 932 -18.35 16.20 -32.08
C THR A 932 -19.86 16.33 -31.82
N SER A 933 -20.70 15.52 -32.48
CA SER A 933 -22.16 15.62 -32.42
C SER A 933 -22.75 15.54 -31.01
N PRO A 934 -22.29 14.66 -30.09
CA PRO A 934 -22.90 14.55 -28.77
C PRO A 934 -22.83 15.85 -27.95
N TRP A 935 -21.75 16.63 -28.07
CA TRP A 935 -21.60 17.90 -27.35
C TRP A 935 -22.57 18.95 -27.89
N SER A 936 -22.51 19.25 -29.20
CA SER A 936 -23.34 20.30 -29.80
C SER A 936 -24.83 19.94 -29.78
N ASN A 937 -25.20 18.68 -30.00
CA ASN A 937 -26.59 18.25 -29.93
C ASN A 937 -27.13 18.26 -28.50
N THR A 938 -26.31 17.90 -27.50
CA THR A 938 -26.73 17.98 -26.09
C THR A 938 -26.92 19.43 -25.67
N ALA A 939 -25.97 20.32 -26.01
CA ALA A 939 -26.09 21.74 -25.73
C ALA A 939 -27.31 22.37 -26.42
N ARG A 940 -27.58 22.01 -27.68
CA ARG A 940 -28.80 22.43 -28.38
C ARG A 940 -30.07 21.93 -27.71
N ALA A 941 -30.12 20.65 -27.33
CA ALA A 941 -31.28 20.08 -26.64
C ALA A 941 -31.52 20.78 -25.29
N LEU A 942 -30.46 21.05 -24.53
CA LEU A 942 -30.53 21.80 -23.28
C LEU A 942 -31.09 23.22 -23.51
N THR A 943 -30.56 23.94 -24.51
CA THR A 943 -31.02 25.28 -24.88
C THR A 943 -32.47 25.30 -25.35
N ALA A 944 -32.93 24.26 -26.06
CA ALA A 944 -34.33 24.15 -26.46
C ALA A 944 -35.29 23.90 -25.27
N ILE A 945 -34.81 23.24 -24.21
CA ILE A 945 -35.62 22.89 -23.04
C ILE A 945 -35.65 24.03 -22.01
N LEU A 946 -34.47 24.59 -21.69
CA LEU A 946 -34.25 25.53 -20.58
C LEU A 946 -33.72 26.91 -21.01
N GLY A 947 -33.51 27.14 -22.31
CA GLY A 947 -32.98 28.40 -22.84
C GLY A 947 -31.44 28.46 -22.89
N PRO A 948 -30.87 29.50 -23.54
CA PRO A 948 -29.42 29.69 -23.63
C PRO A 948 -28.80 29.79 -22.23
N SER A 949 -27.68 29.09 -22.03
CA SER A 949 -27.02 29.01 -20.71
C SER A 949 -25.51 28.86 -20.82
N TRP A 950 -24.79 29.24 -19.76
CA TRP A 950 -23.34 29.04 -19.66
C TRP A 950 -22.95 27.57 -19.74
N LEU A 951 -23.70 26.69 -19.07
CA LEU A 951 -23.47 25.24 -19.09
C LEU A 951 -23.56 24.66 -20.52
N ALA A 952 -24.54 25.09 -21.33
CA ALA A 952 -24.64 24.68 -22.72
C ALA A 952 -23.46 25.19 -23.57
N ALA A 953 -23.03 26.43 -23.34
CA ALA A 953 -21.86 27.01 -23.99
C ALA A 953 -20.58 26.26 -23.63
N GLU A 954 -20.34 25.96 -22.35
CA GLU A 954 -19.19 25.19 -21.88
C GLU A 954 -19.15 23.80 -22.53
N ILE A 955 -20.26 23.05 -22.53
CA ILE A 955 -20.36 21.74 -23.20
C ILE A 955 -19.97 21.86 -24.68
N THR A 956 -20.39 22.93 -25.34
CA THR A 956 -20.09 23.18 -26.75
C THR A 956 -18.60 23.45 -26.97
N VAL A 957 -17.98 24.27 -26.12
CA VAL A 957 -16.55 24.58 -26.22
C VAL A 957 -15.69 23.36 -25.90
N ILE A 958 -16.09 22.52 -24.93
CA ILE A 958 -15.45 21.22 -24.68
C ILE A 958 -15.44 20.37 -25.96
N GLY A 959 -16.58 20.28 -26.65
CA GLY A 959 -16.66 19.56 -27.93
C GLY A 959 -15.83 20.19 -29.05
N ALA A 960 -15.70 21.51 -29.07
CA ALA A 960 -14.88 22.23 -30.05
C ALA A 960 -13.37 21.99 -29.81
N ALA A 961 -12.95 21.94 -28.55
CA ALA A 961 -11.57 21.69 -28.11
C ALA A 961 -11.16 20.22 -28.23
N ALA A 962 -12.12 19.28 -28.23
CA ALA A 962 -11.84 17.85 -28.31
C ALA A 962 -10.97 17.49 -29.54
N ILE A 963 -9.83 16.84 -29.26
CA ILE A 963 -8.86 16.38 -30.25
C ILE A 963 -9.30 15.00 -30.76
N ASP A 964 -8.94 14.62 -32.00
CA ASP A 964 -9.30 13.33 -32.63
C ASP A 964 -10.78 13.10 -33.00
N TYR A 965 -11.62 14.12 -32.86
CA TYR A 965 -13.02 14.09 -33.32
C TYR A 965 -13.21 14.87 -34.63
N THR A 966 -13.95 14.28 -35.57
CA THR A 966 -14.43 14.99 -36.77
C THR A 966 -15.56 15.96 -36.41
N THR A 967 -15.59 17.14 -37.04
CA THR A 967 -16.66 18.12 -36.77
C THR A 967 -18.00 17.55 -37.22
N GLY A 968 -18.93 17.44 -36.27
CA GLY A 968 -20.30 16.99 -36.49
C GLY A 968 -21.27 17.69 -35.54
N GLY A 969 -22.55 17.33 -35.66
CA GLY A 969 -23.66 17.96 -34.98
C GLY A 969 -24.65 18.54 -35.98
N ASP A 970 -25.90 18.71 -35.55
CA ASP A 970 -26.91 19.32 -36.42
C ASP A 970 -26.57 20.80 -36.61
N LEU A 971 -26.93 21.40 -37.75
CA LEU A 971 -26.65 22.81 -38.07
C LEU A 971 -27.96 23.45 -38.51
N THR A 972 -28.31 24.60 -37.90
CA THR A 972 -29.50 25.36 -38.30
C THR A 972 -29.13 26.32 -39.44
N PRO A 973 -29.75 26.24 -40.62
CA PRO A 973 -29.46 27.16 -41.72
C PRO A 973 -29.73 28.62 -41.33
N GLY A 974 -28.78 29.52 -41.60
CA GLY A 974 -28.92 30.95 -41.32
C GLY A 974 -28.77 31.35 -39.85
N SER A 975 -28.45 30.41 -38.93
CA SER A 975 -28.21 30.73 -37.53
C SER A 975 -26.85 31.39 -37.30
N GLN A 976 -26.72 32.07 -36.16
CA GLN A 976 -25.49 32.71 -35.69
C GLN A 976 -24.76 31.81 -34.68
N PRO A 977 -23.42 31.84 -34.63
CA PRO A 977 -22.63 31.09 -33.65
C PRO A 977 -22.73 31.69 -32.23
N LEU A 978 -23.05 32.97 -32.10
CA LEU A 978 -23.15 33.73 -30.85
C LEU A 978 -24.40 34.63 -30.86
N GLY A 979 -24.70 35.25 -29.72
CA GLY A 979 -25.84 36.13 -29.53
C GLY A 979 -27.02 35.47 -28.80
N PRO A 980 -28.15 36.20 -28.64
CA PRO A 980 -29.30 35.75 -27.84
C PRO A 980 -29.97 34.45 -28.33
N ALA A 981 -29.81 34.11 -29.61
CA ALA A 981 -30.33 32.91 -30.24
C ALA A 981 -29.18 31.99 -30.72
N ILE A 982 -28.24 31.72 -29.80
CA ILE A 982 -27.05 30.92 -30.05
C ILE A 982 -27.37 29.54 -30.63
N ASP A 983 -26.70 29.16 -31.72
CA ASP A 983 -26.74 27.79 -32.26
C ASP A 983 -25.44 27.06 -31.95
N HIS A 984 -25.51 26.07 -31.05
CA HIS A 984 -24.35 25.34 -30.56
C HIS A 984 -23.65 24.47 -31.62
N GLY A 985 -24.37 23.99 -32.64
CA GLY A 985 -23.74 23.28 -33.76
C GLY A 985 -22.94 24.23 -34.65
N ARG A 986 -23.49 25.43 -34.91
CA ARG A 986 -22.83 26.48 -35.67
C ARG A 986 -21.62 27.02 -34.91
N LEU A 987 -21.77 27.31 -33.61
CA LEU A 987 -20.69 27.74 -32.73
C LEU A 987 -19.52 26.75 -32.80
N LEU A 988 -19.77 25.47 -32.52
CA LEU A 988 -18.73 24.45 -32.53
C LEU A 988 -18.01 24.38 -33.89
N ALA A 989 -18.77 24.37 -34.98
CA ALA A 989 -18.22 24.29 -36.33
C ALA A 989 -17.38 25.52 -36.68
N GLU A 990 -17.84 26.72 -36.34
CA GLU A 990 -17.13 27.97 -36.64
C GLU A 990 -15.89 28.17 -35.77
N LEU A 991 -15.93 27.82 -34.48
CA LEU A 991 -14.75 27.84 -33.60
C LEU A 991 -13.60 27.02 -34.20
N ARG A 992 -13.90 25.80 -34.67
CA ARG A 992 -12.90 24.91 -35.27
C ARG A 992 -12.45 25.38 -36.65
N ARG A 993 -13.37 25.90 -37.47
CA ARG A 993 -13.07 26.39 -38.83
C ARG A 993 -12.21 27.65 -38.82
N ASN A 994 -12.48 28.58 -37.90
CA ASN A 994 -11.88 29.90 -37.87
C ASN A 994 -10.76 30.02 -36.84
N ARG A 995 -10.15 28.90 -36.43
CA ARG A 995 -9.07 28.91 -35.42
C ARG A 995 -7.87 29.79 -35.81
N THR A 996 -7.66 30.07 -37.10
CA THR A 996 -6.57 30.91 -37.63
C THR A 996 -7.02 32.30 -38.08
N ASP A 997 -8.34 32.59 -38.09
CA ASP A 997 -8.91 33.78 -38.74
C ASP A 997 -9.17 34.91 -37.73
N VAL A 998 -8.19 35.80 -37.58
CA VAL A 998 -8.28 36.97 -36.69
C VAL A 998 -9.48 37.87 -37.01
N SER A 999 -9.84 38.00 -38.29
CA SER A 999 -10.93 38.90 -38.71
C SER A 999 -12.27 38.38 -38.22
N TRP A 1000 -12.52 37.07 -38.37
CA TRP A 1000 -13.74 36.44 -37.87
C TRP A 1000 -13.87 36.61 -36.34
N TRP A 1001 -12.81 36.33 -35.57
CA TRP A 1001 -12.84 36.52 -34.12
C TRP A 1001 -13.14 37.98 -33.75
N SER A 1002 -12.60 38.93 -34.53
CA SER A 1002 -12.83 40.34 -34.30
C SER A 1002 -14.28 40.74 -34.57
N GLU A 1003 -14.84 40.29 -35.70
CA GLU A 1003 -16.22 40.56 -36.09
C GLU A 1003 -17.22 39.95 -35.10
N GLN A 1004 -16.99 38.70 -34.66
CA GLN A 1004 -17.84 38.05 -33.67
C GLN A 1004 -17.83 38.77 -32.32
N TYR A 1005 -16.66 39.31 -31.93
CA TYR A 1005 -16.56 40.16 -30.75
C TYR A 1005 -17.36 41.45 -30.96
N ASP A 1006 -17.17 42.16 -32.07
CA ASP A 1006 -17.81 43.48 -32.26
C ASP A 1006 -19.34 43.36 -32.44
N ALA A 1007 -19.82 42.24 -32.99
CA ALA A 1007 -21.24 41.98 -33.22
C ALA A 1007 -22.04 41.61 -31.95
N HIS A 1008 -21.39 41.07 -30.91
CA HIS A 1008 -22.07 40.50 -29.74
C HIS A 1008 -21.51 41.04 -28.42
N ALA A 1009 -22.23 41.99 -27.83
CA ALA A 1009 -21.84 42.63 -26.58
C ALA A 1009 -22.46 41.99 -25.32
N ASP A 1010 -23.35 41.01 -25.45
CA ASP A 1010 -24.00 40.39 -24.29
C ASP A 1010 -23.02 39.53 -23.46
N PRO A 1011 -23.16 39.47 -22.13
CA PRO A 1011 -22.20 38.78 -21.26
C PRO A 1011 -21.99 37.29 -21.58
N LEU A 1012 -23.05 36.57 -21.94
CA LEU A 1012 -22.96 35.14 -22.25
C LEU A 1012 -22.14 34.91 -23.53
N SER A 1013 -22.39 35.68 -24.58
CA SER A 1013 -21.60 35.63 -25.82
C SER A 1013 -20.15 36.02 -25.58
N ARG A 1014 -19.91 37.09 -24.81
CA ARG A 1014 -18.57 37.56 -24.43
C ARG A 1014 -17.77 36.50 -23.70
N ALA A 1015 -18.35 35.89 -22.66
CA ALA A 1015 -17.70 34.82 -21.92
C ALA A 1015 -17.47 33.57 -22.80
N THR A 1016 -18.44 33.22 -23.66
CA THR A 1016 -18.33 32.06 -24.57
C THR A 1016 -17.22 32.27 -25.60
N TRP A 1017 -17.11 33.50 -26.12
CA TRP A 1017 -16.07 33.91 -27.04
C TRP A 1017 -14.68 33.79 -26.39
N VAL A 1018 -14.50 34.26 -25.15
CA VAL A 1018 -13.21 34.13 -24.43
C VAL A 1018 -12.85 32.66 -24.22
N LEU A 1019 -13.78 31.84 -23.72
CA LEU A 1019 -13.53 30.41 -23.49
C LEU A 1019 -13.17 29.68 -24.79
N GLY A 1020 -13.91 29.96 -25.87
CA GLY A 1020 -13.65 29.40 -27.19
C GLY A 1020 -12.31 29.85 -27.77
N LEU A 1021 -11.95 31.13 -27.61
CA LEU A 1021 -10.69 31.70 -28.10
C LEU A 1021 -9.50 31.00 -27.45
N LEU A 1022 -9.50 30.91 -26.12
CA LEU A 1022 -8.39 30.30 -25.38
C LEU A 1022 -8.28 28.80 -25.63
N ALA A 1023 -9.42 28.09 -25.70
CA ALA A 1023 -9.43 26.64 -25.88
C ALA A 1023 -9.15 26.17 -27.31
N VAL A 1024 -9.50 26.97 -28.35
CA VAL A 1024 -9.54 26.48 -29.75
C VAL A 1024 -8.72 27.31 -30.74
N ALA A 1025 -8.70 28.65 -30.64
CA ALA A 1025 -8.01 29.50 -31.62
C ALA A 1025 -6.50 29.25 -31.57
N GLU A 1026 -5.75 29.54 -32.64
CA GLU A 1026 -4.29 29.38 -32.74
C GLU A 1026 -3.51 30.55 -32.09
N LEU A 1027 -2.22 30.33 -31.79
CA LEU A 1027 -1.35 31.24 -31.02
C LEU A 1027 -1.42 32.69 -31.51
N ARG A 1028 -1.30 32.90 -32.83
CA ARG A 1028 -1.35 34.22 -33.46
C ARG A 1028 -2.67 34.94 -33.19
N VAL A 1029 -3.78 34.20 -33.23
CA VAL A 1029 -5.12 34.78 -33.01
C VAL A 1029 -5.27 35.19 -31.56
N VAL A 1030 -4.91 34.31 -30.62
CA VAL A 1030 -4.96 34.61 -29.18
C VAL A 1030 -4.15 35.87 -28.87
N MET A 1031 -2.91 35.95 -29.35
CA MET A 1031 -2.02 37.11 -29.14
C MET A 1031 -2.63 38.44 -29.62
N GLN A 1032 -3.24 38.46 -30.80
CA GLN A 1032 -3.84 39.69 -31.35
C GLN A 1032 -5.14 40.09 -30.65
N GLN A 1033 -5.81 39.13 -30.00
CA GLN A 1033 -7.09 39.31 -29.33
C GLN A 1033 -6.95 39.54 -27.81
N LEU A 1034 -5.75 39.45 -27.23
CA LEU A 1034 -5.49 39.63 -25.79
C LEU A 1034 -6.10 40.92 -25.19
N PRO A 1035 -6.03 42.12 -25.84
CA PRO A 1035 -6.66 43.32 -25.29
C PRO A 1035 -8.18 43.19 -25.13
N ARG A 1036 -8.84 42.48 -26.06
CA ARG A 1036 -10.29 42.22 -26.02
C ARG A 1036 -10.67 41.15 -24.99
N VAL A 1037 -9.78 40.19 -24.75
CA VAL A 1037 -9.91 39.24 -23.63
C VAL A 1037 -9.87 40.00 -22.31
N ASP A 1038 -8.91 40.92 -22.16
CA ASP A 1038 -8.76 41.72 -20.95
C ASP A 1038 -9.94 42.65 -20.68
N GLU A 1039 -10.37 43.39 -21.71
CA GLU A 1039 -11.58 44.21 -21.64
C GLU A 1039 -12.80 43.38 -21.20
N THR A 1040 -12.95 42.17 -21.76
CA THR A 1040 -14.07 41.29 -21.43
C THR A 1040 -14.01 40.79 -20.00
N LEU A 1041 -12.88 40.24 -19.57
CA LEU A 1041 -12.74 39.70 -18.21
C LEU A 1041 -12.96 40.78 -17.15
N ASN A 1042 -12.55 42.02 -17.42
CA ASN A 1042 -12.78 43.13 -16.50
C ASN A 1042 -14.22 43.64 -16.51
N ALA A 1043 -14.91 43.57 -17.66
CA ALA A 1043 -16.30 44.02 -17.81
C ALA A 1043 -17.36 43.00 -17.37
N LEU A 1044 -17.04 41.70 -17.34
CA LEU A 1044 -18.00 40.65 -16.95
C LEU A 1044 -18.43 40.79 -15.47
N PRO A 1045 -19.72 40.50 -15.15
CA PRO A 1045 -20.17 40.37 -13.77
C PRO A 1045 -19.35 39.31 -13.00
N GLU A 1046 -19.08 39.56 -11.72
CA GLU A 1046 -18.20 38.71 -10.90
C GLU A 1046 -18.57 37.22 -10.94
N ASN A 1047 -19.86 36.88 -10.80
CA ASN A 1047 -20.32 35.49 -10.81
C ASN A 1047 -20.04 34.80 -12.16
N MET A 1048 -20.28 35.50 -13.27
CA MET A 1048 -19.99 34.97 -14.61
C MET A 1048 -18.48 34.88 -14.88
N ARG A 1049 -17.69 35.85 -14.41
CA ARG A 1049 -16.22 35.78 -14.46
C ARG A 1049 -15.68 34.57 -13.71
N ARG A 1050 -16.18 34.30 -12.49
CA ARG A 1050 -15.81 33.10 -11.72
C ARG A 1050 -16.18 31.82 -12.45
N ALA A 1051 -17.40 31.71 -12.97
CA ALA A 1051 -17.83 30.56 -13.74
C ALA A 1051 -16.94 30.34 -14.98
N LEU A 1052 -16.61 31.41 -15.71
CA LEU A 1052 -15.70 31.39 -16.85
C LEU A 1052 -14.30 30.90 -16.48
N LEU A 1053 -13.68 31.45 -15.44
CA LEU A 1053 -12.33 31.07 -15.02
C LEU A 1053 -12.27 29.64 -14.49
N MET A 1054 -13.34 29.14 -13.87
CA MET A 1054 -13.45 27.74 -13.46
C MET A 1054 -13.59 26.79 -14.65
N SER A 1055 -14.43 27.12 -15.64
CA SER A 1055 -14.57 26.34 -16.88
C SER A 1055 -13.28 26.35 -17.70
N SER A 1056 -12.62 27.51 -17.78
CA SER A 1056 -11.31 27.72 -18.40
C SER A 1056 -10.24 26.85 -17.74
N SER A 1057 -10.19 26.84 -16.40
CA SER A 1057 -9.28 26.00 -15.62
C SER A 1057 -9.46 24.51 -15.91
N ARG A 1058 -10.71 24.01 -15.93
CA ARG A 1058 -10.99 22.60 -16.24
C ARG A 1058 -10.51 22.21 -17.65
N LEU A 1059 -10.73 23.09 -18.63
CA LEU A 1059 -10.31 22.87 -20.01
C LEU A 1059 -8.78 22.92 -20.16
N GLY A 1060 -8.15 23.95 -19.60
CA GLY A 1060 -6.70 24.15 -19.62
C GLY A 1060 -5.92 23.02 -18.98
N ALA A 1061 -6.44 22.46 -17.87
CA ALA A 1061 -5.83 21.32 -17.20
C ALA A 1061 -6.00 19.98 -17.94
N THR A 1062 -6.87 19.88 -18.95
CA THR A 1062 -7.23 18.59 -19.59
C THR A 1062 -6.95 18.58 -21.09
N ILE A 1063 -7.94 18.96 -21.90
CA ILE A 1063 -7.97 18.70 -23.35
C ILE A 1063 -7.51 19.87 -24.22
N ALA A 1064 -7.32 21.05 -23.63
CA ALA A 1064 -7.00 22.23 -24.40
C ALA A 1064 -5.54 22.20 -24.88
N ARG A 1065 -5.29 22.86 -26.03
CA ARG A 1065 -3.92 22.98 -26.53
C ARG A 1065 -3.10 23.88 -25.60
N SER A 1066 -1.83 23.54 -25.43
CA SER A 1066 -0.89 24.42 -24.73
C SER A 1066 -0.61 25.70 -25.55
N LEU A 1067 -0.63 26.85 -24.89
CA LEU A 1067 -0.18 28.14 -25.41
C LEU A 1067 1.33 28.32 -25.13
N SER A 1068 1.98 29.26 -25.82
CA SER A 1068 3.40 29.54 -25.57
C SER A 1068 3.59 30.50 -24.38
N LEU A 1069 4.78 30.46 -23.76
CA LEU A 1069 5.18 31.39 -22.70
C LEU A 1069 5.13 32.87 -23.12
N ASP A 1070 5.31 33.16 -24.40
CA ASP A 1070 5.17 34.53 -24.94
C ASP A 1070 3.77 35.11 -24.68
N VAL A 1071 2.74 34.25 -24.69
CA VAL A 1071 1.35 34.69 -24.43
C VAL A 1071 1.17 35.09 -22.98
N VAL A 1072 1.70 34.29 -22.04
CA VAL A 1072 1.63 34.65 -20.61
C VAL A 1072 2.43 35.92 -20.34
N SER A 1073 3.58 36.08 -20.99
CA SER A 1073 4.40 37.29 -20.85
C SER A 1073 3.68 38.54 -21.34
N ALA A 1074 2.95 38.45 -22.46
CA ALA A 1074 2.09 39.53 -22.92
C ALA A 1074 0.89 39.77 -21.98
N ALA A 1075 0.27 38.70 -21.48
CA ALA A 1075 -0.85 38.78 -20.55
C ALA A 1075 -0.46 39.30 -19.15
N ALA A 1076 0.80 39.10 -18.72
CA ALA A 1076 1.32 39.59 -17.45
C ALA A 1076 1.32 41.13 -17.34
N ALA A 1077 1.33 41.83 -18.48
CA ALA A 1077 1.22 43.29 -18.52
C ALA A 1077 -0.23 43.81 -18.53
N LEU A 1078 -1.23 42.91 -18.52
CA LEU A 1078 -2.66 43.20 -18.50
C LEU A 1078 -3.24 42.97 -17.10
N SER A 1079 -4.56 42.73 -16.98
CA SER A 1079 -5.15 42.43 -15.67
C SER A 1079 -4.79 41.03 -15.15
N PRO A 1080 -4.80 40.84 -13.82
CA PRO A 1080 -4.58 39.52 -13.21
C PRO A 1080 -5.57 38.44 -13.68
N HIS A 1081 -6.80 38.82 -14.05
CA HIS A 1081 -7.80 37.90 -14.61
C HIS A 1081 -7.35 37.33 -15.95
N THR A 1082 -6.77 38.16 -16.80
CA THR A 1082 -6.22 37.76 -18.11
C THR A 1082 -4.99 36.90 -17.93
N ALA A 1083 -4.08 37.30 -17.03
CA ALA A 1083 -2.92 36.49 -16.68
C ALA A 1083 -3.34 35.09 -16.18
N LEU A 1084 -4.37 35.00 -15.31
CA LEU A 1084 -4.92 33.73 -14.84
C LEU A 1084 -5.48 32.87 -15.97
N ALA A 1085 -6.40 33.44 -16.76
CA ALA A 1085 -7.05 32.72 -17.83
C ALA A 1085 -6.04 32.16 -18.84
N VAL A 1086 -5.01 32.94 -19.19
CA VAL A 1086 -3.95 32.49 -20.11
C VAL A 1086 -3.03 31.46 -19.46
N ALA A 1087 -2.61 31.65 -18.20
CA ALA A 1087 -1.71 30.75 -17.51
C ALA A 1087 -2.29 29.32 -17.37
N GLN A 1088 -3.61 29.18 -17.27
CA GLN A 1088 -4.30 27.88 -17.25
C GLN A 1088 -4.07 27.03 -18.50
N TYR A 1089 -3.70 27.65 -19.64
CA TYR A 1089 -3.40 26.97 -20.90
C TYR A 1089 -1.90 26.93 -21.20
N VAL A 1090 -1.04 27.45 -20.33
CA VAL A 1090 0.43 27.41 -20.52
C VAL A 1090 1.08 26.49 -19.53
N CYS A 1091 0.70 26.59 -18.26
CA CYS A 1091 1.21 25.70 -17.22
C CYS A 1091 0.71 24.27 -17.45
N GLN A 1092 1.56 23.29 -17.20
CA GLN A 1092 1.18 21.88 -17.26
C GLN A 1092 0.94 21.36 -15.83
N PRO A 1093 -0.21 20.73 -15.52
CA PRO A 1093 -0.48 20.15 -14.20
C PRO A 1093 0.53 19.07 -13.78
N HIS A 1094 1.17 18.41 -14.76
CA HIS A 1094 2.14 17.34 -14.56
C HIS A 1094 3.48 17.71 -15.19
N GLY A 1095 4.44 18.15 -14.40
CA GLY A 1095 5.81 18.36 -14.85
C GLY A 1095 6.69 18.94 -13.75
N GLU A 1096 7.97 18.55 -13.74
CA GLU A 1096 9.00 19.36 -13.09
C GLU A 1096 8.98 20.72 -13.79
N ILE A 1097 8.60 21.77 -13.07
CA ILE A 1097 8.57 23.12 -13.61
C ILE A 1097 10.02 23.51 -13.90
N THR A 1098 10.41 23.55 -15.17
CA THR A 1098 11.76 23.98 -15.54
C THR A 1098 11.83 25.51 -15.58
N GLU A 1099 13.04 26.08 -15.53
CA GLU A 1099 13.25 27.53 -15.57
C GLU A 1099 12.65 28.19 -16.82
N GLN A 1100 12.45 27.42 -17.90
CA GLN A 1100 11.83 27.87 -19.14
C GLN A 1100 10.30 27.87 -19.08
N ASP A 1101 9.68 27.16 -18.14
CA ASP A 1101 8.22 26.98 -18.03
C ASP A 1101 7.54 27.97 -17.08
N LEU A 1102 8.31 28.85 -16.43
CA LEU A 1102 7.81 29.79 -15.42
C LEU A 1102 7.35 31.12 -16.01
N PRO A 1103 6.06 31.46 -15.92
CA PRO A 1103 5.58 32.81 -16.19
C PRO A 1103 6.30 33.89 -15.37
N CYS A 1104 6.71 34.98 -16.02
CA CYS A 1104 7.23 36.19 -15.36
C CYS A 1104 6.10 37.02 -14.71
N LEU A 1105 5.35 36.44 -13.77
CA LEU A 1105 4.22 37.08 -13.09
C LEU A 1105 4.64 37.79 -11.78
N PRO A 1106 4.36 39.09 -11.59
CA PRO A 1106 4.63 39.76 -10.31
C PRO A 1106 3.89 39.11 -9.13
N ILE A 1107 4.44 39.24 -7.92
CA ILE A 1107 3.83 38.64 -6.72
C ILE A 1107 2.42 39.17 -6.46
N GLU A 1108 2.19 40.46 -6.73
CA GLU A 1108 0.89 41.11 -6.62
C GLU A 1108 -0.14 40.48 -7.56
N THR A 1109 0.29 40.08 -8.76
CA THR A 1109 -0.57 39.40 -9.73
C THR A 1109 -0.93 38.00 -9.22
N LEU A 1110 0.05 37.25 -8.71
CA LEU A 1110 -0.16 35.91 -8.15
C LEU A 1110 -1.11 35.96 -6.94
N THR A 1111 -1.00 36.98 -6.09
CA THR A 1111 -1.90 37.18 -4.94
C THR A 1111 -3.35 37.40 -5.38
N VAL A 1112 -3.59 38.18 -6.44
CA VAL A 1112 -4.95 38.38 -6.98
C VAL A 1112 -5.47 37.10 -7.63
N MET A 1113 -4.62 36.39 -8.37
CA MET A 1113 -4.98 35.10 -8.98
C MET A 1113 -5.45 34.09 -7.92
N ALA A 1114 -4.78 34.02 -6.77
CA ALA A 1114 -5.06 33.07 -5.70
C ALA A 1114 -6.49 33.13 -5.14
N GLN A 1115 -7.18 34.28 -5.27
CA GLN A 1115 -8.57 34.46 -4.83
C GLN A 1115 -9.57 33.55 -5.57
N TYR A 1116 -9.18 33.00 -6.72
CA TYR A 1116 -9.99 32.09 -7.52
C TYR A 1116 -9.83 30.61 -7.11
N SER A 1117 -9.22 30.34 -5.94
CA SER A 1117 -9.16 29.01 -5.31
C SER A 1117 -8.65 27.93 -6.28
N THR A 1118 -9.45 26.90 -6.58
CA THR A 1118 -9.12 25.83 -7.51
C THR A 1118 -8.68 26.32 -8.89
N ALA A 1119 -9.29 27.38 -9.43
CA ALA A 1119 -8.89 27.92 -10.74
C ALA A 1119 -7.48 28.55 -10.73
N ALA A 1120 -6.93 28.84 -9.56
CA ALA A 1120 -5.65 29.51 -9.35
C ALA A 1120 -4.44 28.56 -9.28
N TRP A 1121 -4.60 27.29 -9.66
CA TRP A 1121 -3.50 26.32 -9.66
C TRP A 1121 -2.24 26.78 -10.42
N PRO A 1122 -2.27 27.59 -11.51
CA PRO A 1122 -1.03 28.09 -12.11
C PRO A 1122 -0.26 29.02 -11.17
N ALA A 1123 -0.96 29.84 -10.37
CA ALA A 1123 -0.31 30.70 -9.39
C ALA A 1123 0.36 29.88 -8.28
N GLN A 1124 -0.28 28.79 -7.85
CA GLN A 1124 0.28 27.85 -6.87
C GLN A 1124 1.58 27.23 -7.39
N LEU A 1125 1.57 26.72 -8.63
CA LEU A 1125 2.76 26.14 -9.28
C LEU A 1125 3.93 27.15 -9.36
N VAL A 1126 3.64 28.39 -9.77
CA VAL A 1126 4.66 29.44 -9.87
C VAL A 1126 5.25 29.79 -8.50
N LEU A 1127 4.41 29.93 -7.48
CA LEU A 1127 4.87 30.22 -6.11
C LEU A 1127 5.73 29.08 -5.56
N SER A 1128 5.32 27.83 -5.75
CA SER A 1128 6.10 26.67 -5.33
C SER A 1128 7.46 26.63 -6.04
N ALA A 1129 7.51 26.83 -7.36
CA ALA A 1129 8.77 26.82 -8.09
C ALA A 1129 9.73 27.93 -7.63
N ARG A 1130 9.22 29.14 -7.34
CA ARG A 1130 10.03 30.25 -6.78
C ARG A 1130 10.60 29.89 -5.41
N MET A 1131 9.78 29.29 -4.55
CA MET A 1131 10.20 28.83 -3.24
C MET A 1131 11.31 27.77 -3.30
N TYR A 1132 11.27 26.84 -4.26
CA TYR A 1132 12.35 25.87 -4.44
C TYR A 1132 13.64 26.47 -5.01
N ARG A 1133 13.51 27.50 -5.85
CA ARG A 1133 14.66 28.16 -6.49
C ARG A 1133 15.49 28.98 -5.50
N ASP A 1134 14.82 29.76 -4.65
CA ASP A 1134 15.47 30.62 -3.67
C ASP A 1134 14.80 30.47 -2.30
N PRO A 1135 15.03 29.34 -1.60
CA PRO A 1135 14.39 29.09 -0.31
C PRO A 1135 14.76 30.13 0.76
N GLU A 1136 15.97 30.71 0.69
CA GLU A 1136 16.47 31.68 1.69
C GLU A 1136 15.94 33.09 1.45
N GLY A 1137 15.68 33.47 0.19
CA GLY A 1137 15.13 34.78 -0.19
C GLY A 1137 13.62 34.81 -0.44
N PHE A 1138 12.92 33.67 -0.36
CA PHE A 1138 11.49 33.59 -0.63
C PHE A 1138 10.65 34.23 0.49
N ASP A 1139 9.77 35.16 0.14
CA ASP A 1139 8.79 35.73 1.06
C ASP A 1139 7.63 34.76 1.30
N PHE A 1140 7.68 34.03 2.42
CA PHE A 1140 6.65 33.06 2.79
C PHE A 1140 5.26 33.68 3.01
N SER A 1141 5.17 34.99 3.24
CA SER A 1141 3.87 35.68 3.33
C SER A 1141 3.09 35.62 2.01
N ALA A 1142 3.77 35.41 0.87
CA ALA A 1142 3.14 35.20 -0.43
C ALA A 1142 2.21 33.98 -0.46
N LEU A 1143 2.45 32.98 0.40
CA LEU A 1143 1.62 31.78 0.48
C LEU A 1143 0.27 32.03 1.16
N THR A 1144 0.13 33.11 1.94
CA THR A 1144 -1.13 33.46 2.63
C THR A 1144 -2.30 33.70 1.67
N ALA A 1145 -1.97 34.15 0.44
CA ALA A 1145 -2.92 34.39 -0.62
C ALA A 1145 -3.60 33.09 -1.11
N LEU A 1146 -2.90 31.96 -1.04
CA LEU A 1146 -3.40 30.65 -1.44
C LEU A 1146 -4.42 30.11 -0.43
N GLY A 1147 -4.29 30.51 0.84
CA GLY A 1147 -5.14 30.07 1.94
C GLY A 1147 -5.00 28.57 2.27
N PRO A 1148 -5.86 28.07 3.18
CA PRO A 1148 -5.71 26.75 3.78
C PRO A 1148 -6.15 25.60 2.88
N GLY A 1149 -7.05 25.84 1.91
CA GLY A 1149 -7.60 24.80 1.02
C GLY A 1149 -6.73 24.46 -0.20
N SER A 1150 -5.57 25.10 -0.36
CA SER A 1150 -4.67 24.89 -1.50
C SER A 1150 -4.01 23.50 -1.45
N LYS A 1151 -4.17 22.71 -2.53
CA LYS A 1151 -3.63 21.34 -2.64
C LYS A 1151 -2.25 21.25 -3.31
N ALA A 1152 -1.89 22.19 -4.21
CA ALA A 1152 -0.77 21.99 -5.15
C ALA A 1152 0.60 22.50 -4.66
N CYS A 1153 0.75 22.93 -3.41
CA CYS A 1153 2.02 23.45 -2.93
C CYS A 1153 2.93 22.32 -2.40
N ALA A 1154 4.04 22.06 -3.08
CA ALA A 1154 5.04 21.09 -2.65
C ALA A 1154 5.79 21.54 -1.38
N SER A 1155 6.33 20.59 -0.60
CA SER A 1155 6.85 20.83 0.75
C SER A 1155 8.10 21.72 0.75
N PRO A 1156 8.11 22.87 1.45
CA PRO A 1156 9.26 23.78 1.50
C PRO A 1156 10.56 23.06 1.91
N PRO A 1157 11.67 23.26 1.18
CA PRO A 1157 12.94 22.56 1.47
C PRO A 1157 13.73 23.20 2.63
N ALA A 1158 13.59 24.51 2.89
CA ALA A 1158 14.26 25.21 3.97
C ALA A 1158 13.36 26.33 4.52
N LEU A 1159 13.16 26.36 5.84
CA LEU A 1159 12.41 27.40 6.56
C LEU A 1159 13.31 28.02 7.63
N THR A 1160 13.25 29.35 7.80
CA THR A 1160 13.84 30.00 8.97
C THR A 1160 13.01 29.69 10.22
N GLU A 1161 13.58 29.86 11.41
CA GLU A 1161 12.83 29.68 12.66
C GLU A 1161 11.68 30.68 12.81
N ASN A 1162 11.86 31.91 12.33
CA ASN A 1162 10.84 32.95 12.36
C ASN A 1162 9.67 32.62 11.43
N ASP A 1163 9.96 32.16 10.21
CA ASP A 1163 8.91 31.78 9.25
C ASP A 1163 8.14 30.55 9.75
N ALA A 1164 8.85 29.56 10.30
CA ALA A 1164 8.22 28.38 10.87
C ALA A 1164 7.29 28.75 12.05
N ALA A 1165 7.72 29.64 12.95
CA ALA A 1165 6.89 30.14 14.03
C ALA A 1165 5.65 30.89 13.52
N ALA A 1166 5.82 31.82 12.57
CA ALA A 1166 4.71 32.59 12.00
C ALA A 1166 3.67 31.70 11.30
N ILE A 1167 4.10 30.63 10.62
CA ILE A 1167 3.20 29.65 9.99
C ILE A 1167 2.42 28.85 11.05
N LEU A 1168 3.08 28.41 12.12
CA LEU A 1168 2.44 27.62 13.18
C LEU A 1168 1.47 28.45 14.05
N ASP A 1169 1.73 29.75 14.22
CA ASP A 1169 0.86 30.69 14.94
C ASP A 1169 -0.42 31.05 14.16
N SER A 1170 -0.41 30.91 12.83
CA SER A 1170 -1.56 31.23 11.96
C SER A 1170 -1.77 30.15 10.90
N PRO A 1171 -2.02 28.89 11.28
CA PRO A 1171 -1.94 27.75 10.38
C PRO A 1171 -3.06 27.71 9.33
N PHE A 1172 -4.16 28.44 9.56
CA PHE A 1172 -5.25 28.61 8.58
C PHE A 1172 -5.01 29.71 7.56
N GLU A 1173 -3.93 30.49 7.67
CA GLU A 1173 -3.50 31.39 6.60
C GLU A 1173 -2.69 30.65 5.52
N TYR A 1174 -2.09 29.52 5.87
CA TYR A 1174 -1.15 28.80 5.01
C TYR A 1174 -1.68 27.44 4.52
N PRO A 1175 -1.21 26.97 3.34
CA PRO A 1175 -1.44 25.59 2.90
C PRO A 1175 -0.87 24.56 3.88
N MET A 1176 -1.50 23.38 3.98
CA MET A 1176 -1.08 22.33 4.92
C MET A 1176 0.37 21.86 4.73
N SER A 1177 0.90 21.93 3.50
CA SER A 1177 2.29 21.58 3.21
C SER A 1177 3.29 22.51 3.88
N ALA A 1178 2.98 23.81 3.97
CA ALA A 1178 3.80 24.79 4.69
C ALA A 1178 3.75 24.54 6.20
N VAL A 1179 2.55 24.28 6.76
CA VAL A 1179 2.36 23.94 8.18
C VAL A 1179 3.15 22.69 8.57
N THR A 1180 3.14 21.67 7.71
CA THR A 1180 3.90 20.42 7.92
C THR A 1180 5.41 20.65 7.89
N ALA A 1181 5.90 21.49 6.97
CA ALA A 1181 7.33 21.82 6.91
C ALA A 1181 7.78 22.66 8.12
N ALA A 1182 6.93 23.57 8.60
CA ALA A 1182 7.18 24.36 9.80
C ALA A 1182 7.28 23.47 11.05
N ASP A 1183 6.38 22.49 11.21
CA ASP A 1183 6.45 21.49 12.30
C ASP A 1183 7.76 20.71 12.28
N ARG A 1184 8.23 20.26 11.10
CA ARG A 1184 9.54 19.59 10.97
C ARG A 1184 10.70 20.49 11.35
N ARG A 1185 10.62 21.80 11.03
CA ARG A 1185 11.68 22.77 11.33
C ARG A 1185 11.79 23.08 12.82
N VAL A 1186 10.65 23.20 13.51
CA VAL A 1186 10.56 23.43 14.96
C VAL A 1186 10.77 22.14 15.75
N GLY A 1187 10.53 20.99 15.12
CA GLY A 1187 10.82 19.66 15.64
C GLY A 1187 12.31 19.39 15.82
N GLY A 1188 12.96 20.11 16.73
CA GLY A 1188 14.32 19.87 17.15
C GLY A 1188 14.53 18.42 17.61
N ASP A 1189 15.76 17.96 17.42
CA ASP A 1189 16.18 16.62 17.76
C ASP A 1189 16.04 16.43 19.27
N THR A 1190 15.15 15.53 19.73
CA THR A 1190 15.30 14.93 21.06
C THR A 1190 16.51 14.01 20.98
N ALA A 1191 17.69 14.59 20.80
CA ALA A 1191 18.95 13.87 20.57
C ALA A 1191 19.32 13.01 21.79
N THR A 1192 18.67 13.23 22.94
CA THR A 1192 18.88 12.50 24.19
C THR A 1192 17.79 11.44 24.39
N TYR A 1193 18.24 10.19 24.54
CA TYR A 1193 17.39 9.04 24.83
C TYR A 1193 16.72 9.17 26.18
N LEU A 1194 15.53 8.59 26.35
CA LEU A 1194 14.76 8.71 27.58
C LEU A 1194 15.52 8.16 28.79
N ALA A 1195 16.30 7.09 28.62
CA ALA A 1195 17.13 6.57 29.71
C ALA A 1195 18.29 7.51 30.11
N ASP A 1196 18.80 8.38 29.22
CA ASP A 1196 19.79 9.38 29.62
C ASP A 1196 19.13 10.51 30.41
N VAL A 1197 17.93 10.92 30.00
CA VAL A 1197 17.10 11.89 30.75
C VAL A 1197 16.79 11.35 32.14
N ALA A 1198 16.32 10.10 32.23
CA ALA A 1198 16.00 9.45 33.50
C ALA A 1198 17.20 9.38 34.45
N ALA A 1199 18.40 9.10 33.92
CA ALA A 1199 19.62 9.07 34.71
C ALA A 1199 20.04 10.48 35.19
N GLN A 1200 19.95 11.50 34.33
CA GLN A 1200 20.30 12.88 34.65
C GLN A 1200 19.34 13.51 35.67
N ALA A 1201 18.05 13.24 35.52
CA ALA A 1201 16.99 13.70 36.42
C ALA A 1201 16.84 12.81 37.67
N GLY A 1202 17.64 11.75 37.79
CA GLY A 1202 17.62 10.87 38.96
C GLY A 1202 16.27 10.19 39.19
N TRP A 1203 15.59 9.75 38.12
CA TRP A 1203 14.26 9.12 38.23
C TRP A 1203 14.31 7.85 39.08
N PHE A 1204 15.40 7.10 39.01
CA PHE A 1204 15.59 5.86 39.75
C PHE A 1204 16.86 5.97 40.60
N GLN A 1205 16.94 5.22 41.70
CA GLN A 1205 18.19 5.10 42.46
C GLN A 1205 19.30 4.52 41.58
N ALA A 1206 20.52 5.01 41.79
CA ALA A 1206 21.70 4.66 41.00
C ALA A 1206 22.33 3.32 41.44
#